data_AF-A0A4Q3WLN5-F1
#
_entry.id   AF-A0A4Q3WLN5-F1
#
_cell.length_a   1.000
_cell.length_b   1.000
_cell.length_c   1.000
_cell.angle_alpha   90.00
_cell.angle_beta   90.00
_cell.angle_gamma   90.00
#
_symmetry.space_group_name_H-M   'P 1'
#
loop_
_entity.id
_entity.type
_entity.pdbx_description
1 polymer ?
#
loop_
_entity_poly.entity_id
_entity_poly.type
_entity_poly.pdbx_seq_one_letter_code
_entity_poly.pdbx_strand_id
1 'polypeptide(L)'
;MKKLLAALGKGERRVDVAGLPVCGWGPVAARLTETADILLVVVEGAGQVGATVATLRALVRDREVVAYPAWDVQPYDRLGPSPEVAGERQEVMAKVKTGGQMVIVTSVAALGVMDAPMSGDLTRIAVGDEIEVSELAATLVDLGYKREEIVQEAGSFAVRGGIIDIWPAASEPVRMELFGDEIERMRTFDPASQKSLEDVDAMVIGVAGSVVLDEDRMGTFRSQYRQMFNDGTEDDVYVAVSAGILPPEAGQYLPLFYDEPLVGLLDLLPKDTLAMVPDNLELQAEGWDELVQGAYAARRDSAKGKGSVKAVVPEMLYVGAPKLLGALGGLQRVVAAIFDDGKGENLGIRAHGYHTTNRHGAAVAAARDVATRAADGWSVVLTATNAPALAQFLRALEAEGAPSSRILEDFGIVGGQVVAAPSAVPAGWLDGGAKVMVLADSDVFGARMGGPVKKRRRSAEEVIAHFSELRDGDYVVHEDHGIGKFGGLVTMETGGVKLDFMRLFYAGDDRLFVPVENLDLLSRYKGSDAGNVVLDRLGTGGWEIRKAKVKADLMEMAGELLATAAAREMAQRAPVEKVAGLYDEFCAGFPYPLTDDQSRVMDEVEDDFARGVPMDRLVVGDVGFGKTEVALRAAFLMASAGRQVAVVCPTTLLARQHYEVFRERFNGFPANVGRLSRLVSASEAKQVKQGLAKGLVDVVVGTHALLSKDLEFARLGLVIVDEEQRFGVAHKEKLKGLRAEVDVLTLTATPIPRTLQMAVGGVRQLSLITTPPVDRQAVQTMVLRWDNVTLKGAITRELVRGGQVYMVAPHVDDLARLQDSLRELVPEARVGVAHGQMAEGALEPVMVAFYEGKIDILLATTIIESGLDVPRANTMIVYRADRFGLAQLYQLRGRVGRSTAKAFAYFLLPEGPMSGDSAKRLQILQRLDGLGAGFTLASYDMDLRGFGNLLGKQQSGNVRDIGFELYAKMLKEAVDTRQRRQNEKAKGGRVEVGDAELRASSVSLKLGISYLIPDAYVSDVATRLQLYRRLAILHEPEAVDEFKVELVDRFGAMPKEVEALLGVVGLKNRAAALNIAKVDVGEKGVVVGFEGGRFKNPEGLVGLVQKLAGVVSIRPAGRGQELIWHRHVQKDVLRGVGVILSELESAA
;
A
#
# COMPACT_ATOMS: atom_id res chain seq x y z
N MET A 1 10.92 -42.73 -13.39
CA MET A 1 9.79 -42.16 -14.16
C MET A 1 9.10 -43.18 -15.06
N LYS A 2 9.76 -43.79 -16.07
CA LYS A 2 9.10 -44.76 -16.99
C LYS A 2 8.36 -45.91 -16.28
N LYS A 3 8.94 -46.48 -15.22
CA LYS A 3 8.29 -47.52 -14.40
C LYS A 3 7.03 -47.02 -13.69
N LEU A 4 7.07 -45.80 -13.14
CA LEU A 4 5.94 -45.14 -12.49
C LEU A 4 4.77 -45.00 -13.47
N LEU A 5 5.02 -44.41 -14.64
CA LEU A 5 4.00 -44.23 -15.68
C LEU A 5 3.47 -45.58 -16.20
N ALA A 6 4.33 -46.59 -16.32
CA ALA A 6 3.91 -47.93 -16.73
C ALA A 6 3.05 -48.64 -15.66
N ALA A 7 3.33 -48.44 -14.38
CA ALA A 7 2.50 -48.95 -13.28
C ALA A 7 1.11 -48.30 -13.29
N LEU A 8 1.07 -46.97 -13.46
CA LEU A 8 -0.19 -46.23 -13.59
C LEU A 8 -1.00 -46.68 -14.81
N GLY A 9 -0.36 -46.83 -15.98
CA GLY A 9 -1.00 -47.32 -17.20
C GLY A 9 -1.51 -48.77 -17.12
N LYS A 10 -1.01 -49.57 -16.18
CA LYS A 10 -1.54 -50.93 -15.88
C LYS A 10 -2.73 -50.91 -14.91
N GLY A 11 -3.15 -49.73 -14.45
CA GLY A 11 -4.26 -49.57 -13.51
C GLY A 11 -3.89 -49.84 -12.05
N GLU A 12 -2.60 -49.79 -11.68
CA GLU A 12 -2.21 -49.88 -10.27
C GLU A 12 -2.79 -48.70 -9.50
N ARG A 13 -3.65 -48.96 -8.51
CA ARG A 13 -4.37 -47.91 -7.77
C ARG A 13 -3.48 -47.05 -6.88
N ARG A 14 -2.35 -47.59 -6.41
CA ARG A 14 -1.40 -46.89 -5.54
C ARG A 14 0.01 -47.18 -6.01
N VAL A 15 0.78 -46.13 -6.25
CA VAL A 15 2.20 -46.20 -6.57
C VAL A 15 2.96 -45.29 -5.61
N ASP A 16 3.93 -45.84 -4.87
CA ASP A 16 4.73 -45.07 -3.91
C ASP A 16 6.04 -44.56 -4.56
N VAL A 17 6.34 -43.28 -4.34
CA VAL A 17 7.58 -42.61 -4.74
C VAL A 17 8.32 -42.20 -3.48
N ALA A 18 9.57 -42.64 -3.38
CA ALA A 18 10.38 -42.43 -2.19
C ALA A 18 11.49 -41.39 -2.42
N GLY A 19 11.85 -40.66 -1.37
CA GLY A 19 12.95 -39.68 -1.42
C GLY A 19 12.67 -38.45 -2.28
N LEU A 20 11.42 -38.04 -2.45
CA LEU A 20 11.03 -36.91 -3.30
C LEU A 20 10.90 -35.62 -2.47
N PRO A 21 11.86 -34.67 -2.58
CA PRO A 21 11.76 -33.38 -1.89
C PRO A 21 10.61 -32.54 -2.47
N VAL A 22 10.13 -31.55 -1.71
CA VAL A 22 9.00 -30.69 -2.12
C VAL A 22 9.23 -30.02 -3.49
N CYS A 23 10.44 -29.53 -3.79
CA CYS A 23 10.76 -28.97 -5.12
C CYS A 23 10.68 -29.99 -6.27
N GLY A 24 10.77 -31.29 -5.95
CA GLY A 24 10.61 -32.39 -6.89
C GLY A 24 9.15 -32.72 -7.23
N TRP A 25 8.18 -32.19 -6.48
CA TRP A 25 6.76 -32.46 -6.72
C TRP A 25 6.29 -31.91 -8.06
N GLY A 26 6.61 -30.66 -8.38
CA GLY A 26 6.24 -30.03 -9.65
C GLY A 26 6.70 -30.82 -10.88
N PRO A 27 7.99 -31.19 -11.00
CA PRO A 27 8.50 -32.02 -12.09
C PRO A 27 7.83 -33.39 -12.22
N VAL A 28 7.52 -34.05 -11.10
CA VAL A 28 6.82 -35.34 -11.12
C VAL A 28 5.37 -35.14 -11.56
N ALA A 29 4.65 -34.19 -10.96
CA ALA A 29 3.28 -33.85 -11.30
C ALA A 29 3.14 -33.43 -12.77
N ALA A 30 4.08 -32.64 -13.31
CA ALA A 30 4.11 -32.28 -14.73
C ALA A 30 4.14 -33.51 -15.64
N ARG A 31 4.88 -34.57 -15.28
CA ARG A 31 4.88 -35.84 -16.02
C ARG A 31 3.61 -36.66 -15.84
N LEU A 32 2.97 -36.57 -14.67
CA LEU A 32 1.70 -37.25 -14.41
C LEU A 32 0.55 -36.67 -15.24
N THR A 33 0.65 -35.40 -15.68
CA THR A 33 -0.35 -34.83 -16.59
C THR A 33 -0.50 -35.63 -17.89
N GLU A 34 0.55 -36.31 -18.35
CA GLU A 34 0.50 -37.17 -19.54
C GLU A 34 -0.46 -38.38 -19.38
N THR A 35 -0.91 -38.68 -18.17
CA THR A 35 -1.65 -39.92 -17.84
C THR A 35 -3.11 -39.74 -17.45
N ALA A 36 -3.55 -38.52 -17.16
CA ALA A 36 -4.94 -38.22 -16.78
C ALA A 36 -5.31 -36.81 -17.22
N ASP A 37 -6.57 -36.56 -17.57
CA ASP A 37 -7.03 -35.22 -17.92
C ASP A 37 -7.01 -34.28 -16.71
N ILE A 38 -7.42 -34.78 -15.54
CA ILE A 38 -7.36 -34.06 -14.26
C ILE A 38 -6.32 -34.69 -13.35
N LEU A 39 -5.36 -33.87 -12.91
CA LEU A 39 -4.38 -34.22 -11.89
C LEU A 39 -4.66 -33.41 -10.62
N LEU A 40 -4.97 -34.10 -9.51
CA LEU A 40 -5.13 -33.50 -8.18
C LEU A 40 -3.81 -33.62 -7.41
N VAL A 41 -3.17 -32.50 -7.08
CA VAL A 41 -1.95 -32.46 -6.26
C VAL A 41 -2.33 -31.95 -4.86
N VAL A 42 -2.33 -32.85 -3.87
CA VAL A 42 -2.60 -32.51 -2.47
C VAL A 42 -1.28 -32.29 -1.76
N VAL A 43 -0.98 -31.06 -1.37
CA VAL A 43 0.21 -30.71 -0.57
C VAL A 43 -0.12 -30.69 0.92
N GLU A 44 0.91 -30.69 1.78
CA GLU A 44 0.73 -30.77 3.23
C GLU A 44 0.05 -29.52 3.82
N GLY A 45 0.34 -28.34 3.28
CA GLY A 45 -0.17 -27.09 3.82
C GLY A 45 -0.37 -25.98 2.79
N ALA A 46 -1.22 -25.01 3.13
CA ALA A 46 -1.58 -23.89 2.24
C ALA A 46 -0.36 -23.10 1.72
N GLY A 47 0.70 -22.98 2.52
CA GLY A 47 1.94 -22.30 2.10
C GLY A 47 2.70 -22.98 0.95
N GLN A 48 2.50 -24.29 0.74
CA GLN A 48 3.12 -25.04 -0.36
C GLN A 48 2.33 -24.92 -1.68
N VAL A 49 1.04 -24.56 -1.63
CA VAL A 49 0.16 -24.50 -2.80
C VAL A 49 0.71 -23.51 -3.83
N GLY A 50 0.97 -22.26 -3.42
CA GLY A 50 1.47 -21.23 -4.33
C GLY A 50 2.82 -21.56 -4.97
N ALA A 51 3.76 -22.11 -4.19
CA ALA A 51 5.07 -22.54 -4.69
C ALA A 51 4.94 -23.67 -5.74
N THR A 52 4.05 -24.62 -5.50
CA THR A 52 3.79 -25.75 -6.38
C THR A 52 3.07 -25.30 -7.66
N VAL A 53 2.08 -24.41 -7.56
CA VAL A 53 1.40 -23.80 -8.72
C VAL A 53 2.37 -23.03 -9.60
N ALA A 54 3.23 -22.19 -9.01
CA ALA A 54 4.24 -21.44 -9.77
C ALA A 54 5.20 -22.35 -10.55
N THR A 55 5.61 -23.46 -9.92
CA THR A 55 6.49 -24.47 -10.55
C THR A 55 5.75 -25.21 -11.67
N LEU A 56 4.50 -25.59 -11.45
CA LEU A 56 3.69 -26.30 -12.45
C LEU A 56 3.33 -25.42 -13.64
N ARG A 57 2.98 -24.14 -13.44
CA ARG A 57 2.74 -23.19 -14.55
C ARG A 57 3.98 -23.01 -15.44
N ALA A 58 5.18 -23.11 -14.88
CA ALA A 58 6.42 -23.07 -15.65
C ALA A 58 6.66 -24.36 -16.47
N LEU A 59 6.18 -25.51 -15.98
CA LEU A 59 6.44 -26.83 -16.58
C LEU A 59 5.32 -27.34 -17.48
N VAL A 60 4.08 -26.95 -17.23
CA VAL A 60 2.86 -27.42 -17.89
C VAL A 60 2.24 -26.21 -18.61
N ARG A 61 2.28 -26.22 -19.95
CA ARG A 61 1.80 -25.10 -20.78
C ARG A 61 0.54 -25.42 -21.58
N ASP A 62 0.27 -26.71 -21.80
CA ASP A 62 -0.87 -27.24 -22.55
C ASP A 62 -2.12 -27.41 -21.70
N ARG A 63 -2.03 -27.14 -20.39
CA ARG A 63 -3.11 -27.35 -19.43
C ARG A 63 -3.21 -26.21 -18.45
N GLU A 64 -4.42 -26.01 -17.95
CA GLU A 64 -4.65 -25.03 -16.91
C GLU A 64 -4.13 -25.53 -15.56
N VAL A 65 -3.39 -24.68 -14.83
CA VAL A 65 -2.90 -24.98 -13.49
C VAL A 65 -3.55 -24.01 -12.50
N VAL A 66 -4.42 -24.56 -11.65
CA VAL A 66 -5.27 -23.81 -10.72
C VAL A 66 -5.00 -24.21 -9.27
N ALA A 67 -5.14 -23.23 -8.36
CA ALA A 67 -5.11 -23.47 -6.92
C ALA A 67 -6.55 -23.65 -6.41
N TYR A 68 -6.78 -24.65 -5.55
CA TYR A 68 -8.00 -24.71 -4.75
C TYR A 68 -7.64 -24.37 -3.30
N PRO A 69 -7.85 -23.11 -2.86
CA PRO A 69 -7.33 -22.62 -1.59
C PRO A 69 -8.14 -23.16 -0.41
N ALA A 70 -7.50 -23.25 0.76
CA ALA A 70 -8.20 -23.41 2.03
C ALA A 70 -8.86 -22.09 2.43
N TRP A 71 -9.87 -22.15 3.29
CA TRP A 71 -10.42 -20.95 3.91
C TRP A 71 -9.32 -20.17 4.64
N ASP A 72 -9.33 -18.85 4.53
CA ASP A 72 -8.40 -17.95 5.20
C ASP A 72 -8.76 -17.68 6.67
N VAL A 73 -9.78 -18.38 7.16
CA VAL A 73 -10.29 -18.40 8.54
C VAL A 73 -10.24 -19.82 9.11
N GLN A 74 -10.38 -19.96 10.43
CA GLN A 74 -10.46 -21.29 11.04
C GLN A 74 -11.89 -21.84 11.05
N PRO A 75 -12.03 -23.16 11.24
CA PRO A 75 -13.31 -23.75 11.57
C PRO A 75 -13.98 -23.05 12.75
N TYR A 76 -15.22 -22.63 12.55
CA TYR A 76 -16.05 -21.94 13.54
C TYR A 76 -15.46 -20.63 14.08
N ASP A 77 -14.73 -19.89 13.25
CA ASP A 77 -14.33 -18.53 13.61
C ASP A 77 -15.55 -17.58 13.61
N ARG A 78 -15.37 -16.33 14.05
CA ARG A 78 -16.40 -15.27 13.89
C ARG A 78 -16.35 -14.60 12.52
N LEU A 79 -15.75 -15.25 11.55
CA LEU A 79 -15.65 -14.82 10.15
C LEU A 79 -15.83 -16.05 9.24
N GLY A 80 -16.44 -15.81 8.08
CA GLY A 80 -16.38 -16.72 6.93
C GLY A 80 -15.14 -16.47 6.08
N PRO A 81 -14.94 -17.27 5.00
CA PRO A 81 -13.84 -17.04 4.07
C PRO A 81 -13.98 -15.66 3.41
N SER A 82 -12.84 -15.07 3.02
CA SER A 82 -12.85 -13.87 2.20
C SER A 82 -13.62 -14.09 0.88
N PRO A 83 -14.23 -13.03 0.30
CA PRO A 83 -14.86 -13.11 -1.02
C PRO A 83 -13.94 -13.70 -2.10
N GLU A 84 -12.66 -13.34 -2.05
CA GLU A 84 -11.62 -13.85 -2.97
C GLU A 84 -11.46 -15.37 -2.86
N VAL A 85 -11.24 -15.88 -1.65
CA VAL A 85 -11.07 -17.33 -1.41
C VAL A 85 -12.34 -18.10 -1.76
N ALA A 86 -13.51 -17.55 -1.42
CA ALA A 86 -14.79 -18.18 -1.77
C ALA A 86 -15.00 -18.23 -3.29
N GLY A 87 -14.68 -17.14 -3.99
CA GLY A 87 -14.76 -17.04 -5.45
C GLY A 87 -13.80 -18.00 -6.15
N GLU A 88 -12.53 -18.04 -5.73
CA GLU A 88 -11.52 -18.95 -6.31
C GLU A 88 -11.96 -20.41 -6.21
N ARG A 89 -12.54 -20.81 -5.07
CA ARG A 89 -13.06 -22.17 -4.86
C ARG A 89 -14.24 -22.46 -5.79
N GLN A 90 -15.19 -21.54 -5.90
CA GLN A 90 -16.35 -21.70 -6.79
C GLN A 90 -15.93 -21.79 -8.26
N GLU A 91 -14.97 -20.97 -8.70
CA GLU A 91 -14.47 -21.00 -10.07
C GLU A 91 -13.80 -22.35 -10.41
N VAL A 92 -12.95 -22.88 -9.52
CA VAL A 92 -12.34 -24.19 -9.72
C VAL A 92 -13.39 -25.30 -9.77
N MET A 93 -14.36 -25.30 -8.87
CA MET A 93 -15.44 -26.30 -8.87
C MET A 93 -16.26 -26.25 -10.17
N ALA A 94 -16.56 -25.06 -10.66
CA ALA A 94 -17.28 -24.90 -11.91
C ALA A 94 -16.45 -25.36 -13.11
N LYS A 95 -15.14 -25.07 -13.16
CA LYS A 95 -14.21 -25.60 -14.19
C LYS A 95 -14.15 -27.12 -14.19
N VAL A 96 -14.10 -27.75 -13.02
CA VAL A 96 -14.14 -29.22 -12.90
C VAL A 96 -15.44 -29.78 -13.47
N LYS A 97 -16.58 -29.13 -13.21
CA LYS A 97 -17.89 -29.56 -13.72
C LYS A 97 -18.03 -29.38 -15.24
N THR A 98 -17.48 -28.31 -15.81
CA THR A 98 -17.45 -28.10 -17.28
C THR A 98 -16.53 -29.10 -17.99
N GLY A 99 -15.58 -29.70 -17.26
CA GLY A 99 -14.59 -30.64 -17.78
C GLY A 99 -13.41 -29.93 -18.45
N GLY A 100 -12.42 -30.72 -18.87
CA GLY A 100 -11.18 -30.23 -19.49
C GLY A 100 -9.92 -30.81 -18.88
N GLN A 101 -8.77 -30.43 -19.43
CA GLN A 101 -7.46 -30.88 -18.94
C GLN A 101 -6.86 -29.84 -17.99
N MET A 102 -6.66 -30.21 -16.73
CA MET A 102 -6.20 -29.28 -15.70
C MET A 102 -5.40 -29.97 -14.59
N VAL A 103 -4.59 -29.17 -13.89
CA VAL A 103 -3.89 -29.55 -12.67
C VAL A 103 -4.42 -28.70 -11.52
N ILE A 104 -4.97 -29.36 -10.51
CA ILE A 104 -5.54 -28.72 -9.32
C ILE A 104 -4.58 -28.94 -8.16
N VAL A 105 -4.03 -27.86 -7.62
CA VAL A 105 -3.16 -27.90 -6.44
C VAL A 105 -3.95 -27.48 -5.21
N THR A 106 -3.96 -28.30 -4.17
CA THR A 106 -4.82 -28.13 -2.99
C THR A 106 -4.11 -28.63 -1.72
N SER A 107 -4.76 -28.48 -0.56
CA SER A 107 -4.30 -29.05 0.71
C SER A 107 -5.43 -29.82 1.41
N VAL A 108 -5.08 -30.61 2.42
CA VAL A 108 -6.08 -31.36 3.22
C VAL A 108 -7.11 -30.43 3.86
N ALA A 109 -6.68 -29.29 4.40
CA ALA A 109 -7.58 -28.29 4.96
C ALA A 109 -8.55 -27.70 3.92
N ALA A 110 -8.11 -27.55 2.67
CA ALA A 110 -8.98 -27.05 1.60
C ALA A 110 -10.04 -28.07 1.18
N LEU A 111 -9.67 -29.36 1.12
CA LEU A 111 -10.59 -30.48 0.86
C LEU A 111 -11.53 -30.78 2.04
N GLY A 112 -11.13 -30.35 3.24
CA GLY A 112 -11.82 -30.59 4.50
C GLY A 112 -13.06 -29.72 4.75
N VAL A 113 -13.37 -28.78 3.85
CA VAL A 113 -14.51 -27.85 3.96
C VAL A 113 -15.39 -27.96 2.72
N MET A 114 -16.71 -28.00 2.93
CA MET A 114 -17.71 -27.98 1.86
C MET A 114 -18.07 -26.54 1.50
N ASP A 115 -18.43 -26.32 0.24
CA ASP A 115 -18.82 -25.02 -0.29
C ASP A 115 -20.32 -24.98 -0.59
N ALA A 116 -20.81 -23.77 -0.87
CA ALA A 116 -22.17 -23.54 -1.33
C ALA A 116 -22.44 -24.40 -2.57
N PRO A 117 -23.67 -24.93 -2.72
CA PRO A 117 -24.11 -25.51 -3.98
C PRO A 117 -23.81 -24.51 -5.11
N MET A 118 -23.21 -24.99 -6.20
CA MET A 118 -22.87 -24.13 -7.33
C MET A 118 -24.16 -23.47 -7.85
N SER A 119 -24.23 -22.15 -7.71
CA SER A 119 -25.34 -21.33 -8.21
C SER A 119 -24.86 -20.58 -9.45
N GLY A 120 -25.44 -20.91 -10.59
CA GLY A 120 -25.09 -20.32 -11.88
C GLY A 120 -23.92 -20.99 -12.60
N ASP A 121 -23.90 -20.86 -13.93
CA ASP A 121 -22.76 -21.21 -14.76
C ASP A 121 -21.74 -20.07 -14.74
N LEU A 122 -20.46 -20.40 -14.94
CA LEU A 122 -19.43 -19.38 -15.15
C LEU A 122 -19.79 -18.55 -16.38
N THR A 123 -19.96 -17.25 -16.19
CA THR A 123 -20.24 -16.34 -17.31
C THR A 123 -18.92 -15.92 -17.92
N ARG A 124 -18.60 -16.46 -19.10
CA ARG A 124 -17.46 -16.01 -19.90
C ARG A 124 -17.89 -14.79 -20.71
N ILE A 125 -17.10 -13.73 -20.63
CA ILE A 125 -17.26 -12.51 -21.42
C ILE A 125 -15.97 -12.31 -22.22
N ALA A 126 -16.08 -12.15 -23.53
CA ALA A 126 -14.95 -11.96 -24.43
C ALA A 126 -15.09 -10.69 -25.26
N VAL A 127 -13.96 -10.19 -25.77
CA VAL A 127 -13.94 -9.12 -26.77
C VAL A 127 -14.74 -9.56 -28.01
N GLY A 128 -15.65 -8.70 -28.46
CA GLY A 128 -16.58 -8.96 -29.55
C GLY A 128 -17.95 -9.51 -29.15
N ASP A 129 -18.19 -9.83 -27.87
CA ASP A 129 -19.55 -10.21 -27.43
C ASP A 129 -20.49 -9.00 -27.42
N GLU A 130 -21.77 -9.22 -27.76
CA GLU A 130 -22.86 -8.24 -27.60
C GLU A 130 -23.50 -8.39 -26.21
N ILE A 131 -23.52 -7.32 -25.41
CA ILE A 131 -24.04 -7.31 -24.04
C ILE A 131 -24.97 -6.12 -23.81
N GLU A 132 -26.18 -6.41 -23.31
CA GLU A 132 -27.04 -5.38 -22.71
C GLU A 132 -26.57 -5.06 -21.28
N VAL A 133 -26.12 -3.82 -21.07
CA VAL A 133 -25.56 -3.36 -19.79
C VAL A 133 -26.51 -3.58 -18.61
N SER A 134 -27.83 -3.40 -18.80
CA SER A 134 -28.85 -3.61 -17.77
C SER A 134 -28.90 -5.07 -17.31
N GLU A 135 -28.86 -6.00 -18.27
CA GLU A 135 -28.95 -7.44 -18.01
C GLU A 135 -27.67 -7.95 -17.34
N LEU A 136 -26.49 -7.49 -17.79
CA LEU A 136 -25.23 -7.81 -17.12
C LEU A 136 -25.21 -7.28 -15.69
N ALA A 137 -25.66 -6.04 -15.46
CA ALA A 137 -25.71 -5.47 -14.12
C ALA A 137 -26.65 -6.24 -13.18
N ALA A 138 -27.82 -6.69 -13.68
CA ALA A 138 -28.73 -7.54 -12.92
C ALA A 138 -28.08 -8.89 -12.60
N THR A 139 -27.45 -9.52 -13.59
CA THR A 139 -26.72 -10.80 -13.43
C THR A 139 -25.61 -10.68 -12.39
N LEU A 140 -24.85 -9.59 -12.39
CA LEU A 140 -23.79 -9.35 -11.40
C LEU A 140 -24.37 -9.22 -9.98
N VAL A 141 -25.49 -8.51 -9.82
CA VAL A 141 -26.17 -8.40 -8.51
C VAL A 141 -26.68 -9.77 -8.05
N ASP A 142 -27.24 -10.57 -8.95
CA ASP A 142 -27.70 -11.94 -8.67
C ASP A 142 -26.54 -12.90 -8.34
N LEU A 143 -25.34 -12.61 -8.83
CA LEU A 143 -24.09 -13.28 -8.45
C LEU A 143 -23.49 -12.73 -7.14
N GLY A 144 -24.14 -11.75 -6.50
CA GLY A 144 -23.73 -11.16 -5.23
C GLY A 144 -22.72 -10.01 -5.35
N TYR A 145 -22.47 -9.49 -6.56
CA TYR A 145 -21.58 -8.36 -6.73
C TYR A 145 -22.22 -7.08 -6.20
N LYS A 146 -21.40 -6.25 -5.56
CA LYS A 146 -21.81 -4.92 -5.12
C LYS A 146 -21.63 -3.93 -6.25
N ARG A 147 -22.70 -3.20 -6.58
CA ARG A 147 -22.61 -2.05 -7.47
C ARG A 147 -22.00 -0.88 -6.72
N GLU A 148 -20.87 -0.40 -7.19
CA GLU A 148 -20.14 0.75 -6.65
C GLU A 148 -19.93 1.82 -7.71
N GLU A 149 -19.48 3.00 -7.29
CA GLU A 149 -19.12 4.09 -8.21
C GLU A 149 -17.68 3.95 -8.73
N ILE A 150 -16.81 3.37 -7.90
CA ILE A 150 -15.40 3.11 -8.19
C ILE A 150 -15.07 1.75 -7.61
N VAL A 151 -14.63 0.83 -8.47
CA VAL A 151 -14.25 -0.52 -8.07
C VAL A 151 -12.95 -0.49 -7.28
N GLN A 152 -13.02 -0.87 -6.00
CA GLN A 152 -11.88 -0.90 -5.07
C GLN A 152 -11.66 -2.25 -4.38
N GLU A 153 -12.61 -3.17 -4.46
CA GLU A 153 -12.53 -4.50 -3.87
C GLU A 153 -13.08 -5.58 -4.81
N ALA A 154 -12.60 -6.81 -4.65
CA ALA A 154 -13.12 -7.98 -5.38
C ALA A 154 -14.60 -8.21 -5.05
N GLY A 155 -15.38 -8.67 -6.04
CA GLY A 155 -16.83 -8.81 -5.91
C GLY A 155 -17.59 -7.48 -6.06
N SER A 156 -16.99 -6.47 -6.68
CA SER A 156 -17.65 -5.19 -6.98
C SER A 156 -17.59 -4.85 -8.47
N PHE A 157 -18.53 -4.00 -8.92
CA PHE A 157 -18.56 -3.50 -10.29
C PHE A 157 -19.08 -2.06 -10.37
N ALA A 158 -18.68 -1.33 -11.41
CA ALA A 158 -19.15 0.01 -11.71
C ALA A 158 -19.51 0.13 -13.20
N VAL A 159 -20.60 0.83 -13.49
CA VAL A 159 -21.08 1.08 -14.87
C VAL A 159 -21.02 2.58 -15.14
N ARG A 160 -20.31 2.98 -16.21
CA ARG A 160 -20.01 4.36 -16.57
C ARG A 160 -20.17 4.58 -18.08
N GLY A 161 -21.41 4.83 -18.53
CA GLY A 161 -21.70 4.96 -19.96
C GLY A 161 -21.36 3.67 -20.72
N GLY A 162 -20.47 3.77 -21.71
CA GLY A 162 -19.95 2.62 -22.46
C GLY A 162 -18.80 1.88 -21.77
N ILE A 163 -18.48 2.19 -20.51
CA ILE A 163 -17.42 1.50 -19.75
C ILE A 163 -18.01 0.73 -18.59
N ILE A 164 -17.57 -0.52 -18.41
CA ILE A 164 -17.91 -1.34 -17.26
C ILE A 164 -16.62 -1.81 -16.59
N ASP A 165 -16.42 -1.41 -15.33
CA ASP A 165 -15.34 -1.93 -14.51
C ASP A 165 -15.89 -3.03 -13.63
N ILE A 166 -15.25 -4.20 -13.64
CA ILE A 166 -15.64 -5.36 -12.83
C ILE A 166 -14.40 -5.86 -12.13
N TRP A 167 -14.50 -6.15 -10.84
CA TRP A 167 -13.48 -6.94 -10.15
C TRP A 167 -14.06 -8.30 -9.80
N PRO A 168 -13.82 -9.33 -10.64
CA PRO A 168 -14.24 -10.68 -10.35
C PRO A 168 -13.65 -11.18 -9.04
N ALA A 169 -14.35 -12.06 -8.32
CA ALA A 169 -13.86 -12.56 -7.04
C ALA A 169 -12.51 -13.30 -7.14
N ALA A 170 -12.24 -13.95 -8.28
CA ALA A 170 -11.12 -14.88 -8.45
C ALA A 170 -10.10 -14.47 -9.53
N SER A 171 -10.25 -13.28 -10.11
CA SER A 171 -9.33 -12.78 -11.14
C SER A 171 -9.06 -11.29 -11.01
N GLU A 172 -8.13 -10.79 -11.83
CA GLU A 172 -7.76 -9.38 -11.83
C GLU A 172 -8.94 -8.50 -12.26
N PRO A 173 -9.02 -7.26 -11.74
CA PRO A 173 -10.04 -6.31 -12.13
C PRO A 173 -9.90 -5.92 -13.60
N VAL A 174 -11.01 -5.97 -14.34
CA VAL A 174 -11.07 -5.71 -15.78
C VAL A 174 -12.00 -4.54 -16.08
N ARG A 175 -11.54 -3.66 -16.96
CA ARG A 175 -12.29 -2.59 -17.62
C ARG A 175 -12.72 -3.07 -18.99
N MET A 176 -14.01 -3.00 -19.27
CA MET A 176 -14.63 -3.29 -20.57
C MET A 176 -15.03 -1.97 -21.23
N GLU A 177 -14.64 -1.79 -22.49
CA GLU A 177 -15.02 -0.66 -23.33
C GLU A 177 -16.02 -1.16 -24.39
N LEU A 178 -17.22 -0.58 -24.42
CA LEU A 178 -18.33 -0.94 -25.30
C LEU A 178 -18.48 0.09 -26.43
N PHE A 179 -18.78 -0.39 -27.64
CA PHE A 179 -19.25 0.41 -28.76
C PHE A 179 -20.70 0.03 -29.11
N GLY A 180 -21.65 0.81 -28.62
CA GLY A 180 -23.05 0.39 -28.60
C GLY A 180 -23.22 -0.73 -27.59
N ASP A 181 -23.58 -1.91 -28.06
CA ASP A 181 -23.76 -3.11 -27.23
C ASP A 181 -22.61 -4.11 -27.39
N GLU A 182 -21.66 -3.87 -28.31
CA GLU A 182 -20.51 -4.76 -28.57
C GLU A 182 -19.30 -4.38 -27.70
N ILE A 183 -18.61 -5.38 -27.13
CA ILE A 183 -17.34 -5.16 -26.41
C ILE A 183 -16.22 -4.94 -27.41
N GLU A 184 -15.74 -3.71 -27.53
CA GLU A 184 -14.62 -3.36 -28.41
C GLU A 184 -13.28 -3.76 -27.80
N ARG A 185 -13.13 -3.61 -26.48
CA ARG A 185 -11.86 -3.86 -25.80
C ARG A 185 -12.02 -4.20 -24.33
N MET A 186 -11.11 -5.01 -23.81
CA MET A 186 -11.01 -5.32 -22.39
C MET A 186 -9.57 -5.17 -21.89
N ARG A 187 -9.39 -4.63 -20.68
CA ARG A 187 -8.08 -4.38 -20.07
C ARG A 187 -8.07 -4.62 -18.57
N THR A 188 -7.00 -5.17 -18.01
CA THR A 188 -6.80 -5.12 -16.56
C THR A 188 -6.57 -3.67 -16.10
N PHE A 189 -6.87 -3.34 -14.84
CA PHE A 189 -6.58 -2.01 -14.30
C PHE A 189 -6.09 -2.04 -12.85
N ASP A 190 -5.38 -0.99 -12.41
CA ASP A 190 -4.91 -0.88 -11.02
C ASP A 190 -6.00 -0.20 -10.16
N PRO A 191 -6.62 -0.88 -9.16
CA PRO A 191 -7.72 -0.34 -8.35
C PRO A 191 -7.38 0.93 -7.56
N ALA A 192 -6.11 1.13 -7.19
CA ALA A 192 -5.71 2.32 -6.46
C ALA A 192 -5.60 3.53 -7.40
N SER A 193 -5.19 3.32 -8.65
CA SER A 193 -4.99 4.40 -9.62
C SER A 193 -6.12 4.57 -10.63
N GLN A 194 -6.98 3.55 -10.77
CA GLN A 194 -8.06 3.44 -11.75
C GLN A 194 -7.61 3.52 -13.21
N LYS A 195 -6.32 3.27 -13.48
CA LYS A 195 -5.71 3.28 -14.81
C LYS A 195 -5.59 1.87 -15.38
N SER A 196 -5.86 1.76 -16.66
CA SER A 196 -5.71 0.52 -17.42
C SER A 196 -4.25 0.07 -17.49
N LEU A 197 -4.03 -1.25 -17.58
CA LEU A 197 -2.75 -1.93 -17.61
C LEU A 197 -2.62 -2.72 -18.92
N GLU A 198 -2.89 -4.03 -18.90
CA GLU A 198 -2.67 -4.93 -20.04
C GLU A 198 -4.00 -5.27 -20.73
N ASP A 199 -3.97 -5.50 -22.04
CA ASP A 199 -5.15 -5.96 -22.77
C ASP A 199 -5.45 -7.42 -22.43
N VAL A 200 -6.74 -7.76 -22.37
CA VAL A 200 -7.21 -9.14 -22.14
C VAL A 200 -8.28 -9.52 -23.16
N ASP A 201 -8.28 -10.77 -23.61
CA ASP A 201 -9.23 -11.23 -24.63
C ASP A 201 -10.57 -11.67 -24.05
N ALA A 202 -10.58 -12.09 -22.78
CA ALA A 202 -11.78 -12.55 -22.09
C ALA A 202 -11.61 -12.50 -20.56
N MET A 203 -12.74 -12.47 -19.86
CA MET A 203 -12.84 -12.69 -18.43
C MET A 203 -13.87 -13.78 -18.11
N VAL A 204 -13.76 -14.32 -16.90
CA VAL A 204 -14.74 -15.26 -16.36
C VAL A 204 -15.30 -14.67 -15.07
N ILE A 205 -16.63 -14.65 -14.98
CA ILE A 205 -17.37 -14.15 -13.84
C ILE A 205 -18.07 -15.32 -13.16
N GLY A 206 -17.70 -15.54 -11.90
CA GLY A 206 -18.39 -16.43 -10.97
C GLY A 206 -19.00 -15.66 -9.81
N VAL A 207 -19.60 -16.37 -8.86
CA VAL A 207 -20.25 -15.79 -7.66
C VAL A 207 -19.26 -14.94 -6.84
N ALA A 208 -19.70 -13.79 -6.36
CA ALA A 208 -18.88 -12.83 -5.62
C ALA A 208 -18.47 -13.29 -4.21
N GLY A 209 -19.11 -14.33 -3.66
CA GLY A 209 -18.87 -14.80 -2.30
C GLY A 209 -19.54 -16.14 -1.99
N SER A 210 -19.48 -16.54 -0.73
CA SER A 210 -20.00 -17.84 -0.28
C SER A 210 -21.53 -17.91 -0.20
N VAL A 211 -22.20 -16.77 -0.01
CA VAL A 211 -23.66 -16.67 0.07
C VAL A 211 -24.13 -15.42 -0.67
N VAL A 212 -25.05 -15.59 -1.61
CA VAL A 212 -25.83 -14.48 -2.17
C VAL A 212 -27.14 -14.41 -1.41
N LEU A 213 -27.41 -13.32 -0.71
CA LEU A 213 -28.60 -13.21 0.14
C LEU A 213 -29.83 -12.76 -0.67
N ASP A 214 -30.85 -13.62 -0.75
CA ASP A 214 -32.17 -13.31 -1.34
C ASP A 214 -33.29 -13.69 -0.34
N GLU A 215 -34.54 -13.35 -0.67
CA GLU A 215 -35.71 -13.63 0.19
C GLU A 215 -35.88 -15.12 0.50
N ASP A 216 -35.62 -15.98 -0.49
CA ASP A 216 -35.75 -17.43 -0.34
C ASP A 216 -34.69 -17.97 0.63
N ARG A 217 -33.42 -17.62 0.45
CA ARG A 217 -32.31 -18.01 1.35
C ARG A 217 -32.47 -17.41 2.74
N MET A 218 -32.98 -16.19 2.87
CA MET A 218 -33.34 -15.63 4.18
C MET A 218 -34.47 -16.43 4.85
N GLY A 219 -35.45 -16.89 4.07
CA GLY A 219 -36.51 -17.80 4.52
C GLY A 219 -35.94 -19.13 5.02
N THR A 220 -35.14 -19.80 4.20
CA THR A 220 -34.46 -21.06 4.49
C THR A 220 -33.59 -20.94 5.74
N PHE A 221 -32.73 -19.92 5.82
CA PHE A 221 -31.91 -19.64 6.99
C PHE A 221 -32.73 -19.49 8.26
N ARG A 222 -33.78 -18.66 8.25
CA ARG A 222 -34.62 -18.46 9.46
C ARG A 222 -35.33 -19.74 9.91
N SER A 223 -35.72 -20.59 8.96
CA SER A 223 -36.35 -21.88 9.25
C SER A 223 -35.34 -22.86 9.86
N GLN A 224 -34.25 -23.12 9.15
CA GLN A 224 -33.22 -24.09 9.55
C GLN A 224 -32.49 -23.66 10.83
N TYR A 225 -32.22 -22.36 11.02
CA TYR A 225 -31.61 -21.84 12.24
C TYR A 225 -32.47 -22.08 13.48
N ARG A 226 -33.79 -21.83 13.40
CA ARG A 226 -34.72 -22.09 14.50
C ARG A 226 -34.84 -23.58 14.81
N GLN A 227 -34.84 -24.42 13.78
CA GLN A 227 -34.87 -25.88 13.91
C GLN A 227 -33.60 -26.42 14.58
N MET A 228 -32.43 -25.93 14.19
CA MET A 228 -31.14 -26.37 14.73
C MET A 228 -30.96 -25.92 16.19
N PHE A 229 -31.31 -24.67 16.50
CA PHE A 229 -30.92 -24.03 17.76
C PHE A 229 -32.06 -23.79 18.76
N ASN A 230 -33.26 -24.32 18.50
CA ASN A 230 -34.44 -24.25 19.38
C ASN A 230 -34.72 -22.84 19.92
N ASP A 231 -35.07 -21.92 19.01
CA ASP A 231 -35.46 -20.51 19.23
C ASP A 231 -34.30 -19.55 19.62
N GLY A 232 -33.37 -19.35 18.68
CA GLY A 232 -32.27 -18.39 18.74
C GLY A 232 -32.54 -17.06 18.02
N THR A 233 -33.77 -16.56 18.07
CA THR A 233 -34.17 -15.34 17.31
C THR A 233 -33.53 -14.05 17.83
N GLU A 234 -32.95 -14.08 19.04
CA GLU A 234 -32.19 -12.98 19.62
C GLU A 234 -30.69 -13.01 19.25
N ASP A 235 -30.22 -14.06 18.55
CA ASP A 235 -28.80 -14.19 18.19
C ASP A 235 -28.43 -13.16 17.11
N ASP A 236 -27.27 -12.51 17.25
CA ASP A 236 -26.84 -11.41 16.36
C ASP A 236 -26.87 -11.80 14.87
N VAL A 237 -26.45 -13.03 14.56
CA VAL A 237 -26.48 -13.60 13.19
C VAL A 237 -27.90 -13.71 12.66
N TYR A 238 -28.83 -14.21 13.48
CA TYR A 238 -30.24 -14.35 13.08
C TYR A 238 -30.88 -12.99 12.82
N VAL A 239 -30.63 -12.02 13.70
CA VAL A 239 -31.16 -10.66 13.57
C VAL A 239 -30.59 -9.98 12.33
N ALA A 240 -29.28 -10.10 12.08
CA ALA A 240 -28.63 -9.52 10.90
C ALA A 240 -29.20 -10.10 9.60
N VAL A 241 -29.25 -11.43 9.47
CA VAL A 241 -29.79 -12.09 8.27
C VAL A 241 -31.26 -11.73 8.07
N SER A 242 -32.05 -11.69 9.15
CA SER A 242 -33.47 -11.29 9.07
C SER A 242 -33.67 -9.83 8.66
N ALA A 243 -32.65 -8.98 8.82
CA ALA A 243 -32.64 -7.60 8.38
C ALA A 243 -32.08 -7.42 6.95
N GLY A 244 -31.80 -8.51 6.23
CA GLY A 244 -31.18 -8.47 4.90
C GLY A 244 -29.69 -8.12 4.92
N ILE A 245 -29.02 -8.28 6.08
CA ILE A 245 -27.60 -7.99 6.25
C ILE A 245 -26.86 -9.32 6.36
N LEU A 246 -25.92 -9.58 5.45
CA LEU A 246 -25.05 -10.75 5.53
C LEU A 246 -24.00 -10.53 6.63
N PRO A 247 -24.02 -11.31 7.73
CA PRO A 247 -23.04 -11.15 8.81
C PRO A 247 -21.65 -11.67 8.37
N PRO A 248 -20.54 -11.12 8.91
CA PRO A 248 -19.18 -11.55 8.57
C PRO A 248 -18.94 -13.06 8.73
N GLU A 249 -19.57 -13.67 9.72
CA GLU A 249 -19.52 -15.11 10.03
C GLU A 249 -20.44 -15.98 9.17
N ALA A 250 -21.17 -15.44 8.18
CA ALA A 250 -22.18 -16.18 7.41
C ALA A 250 -21.67 -17.49 6.80
N GLY A 251 -20.41 -17.53 6.34
CA GLY A 251 -19.80 -18.76 5.82
C GLY A 251 -19.75 -19.91 6.83
N GLN A 252 -19.69 -19.63 8.13
CA GLN A 252 -19.72 -20.66 9.19
C GLN A 252 -21.12 -21.25 9.42
N TYR A 253 -22.14 -20.63 8.82
CA TYR A 253 -23.52 -21.08 8.83
C TYR A 253 -24.01 -21.48 7.44
N LEU A 254 -23.09 -21.68 6.50
CA LEU A 254 -23.38 -22.01 5.11
C LEU A 254 -24.46 -23.09 4.93
N PRO A 255 -24.46 -24.20 5.69
CA PRO A 255 -25.46 -25.25 5.52
C PRO A 255 -26.89 -24.79 5.80
N LEU A 256 -27.07 -23.70 6.56
CA LEU A 256 -28.39 -23.19 6.91
C LEU A 256 -29.02 -22.31 5.82
N PHE A 257 -28.23 -21.85 4.85
CA PHE A 257 -28.71 -21.01 3.75
C PHE A 257 -29.27 -21.81 2.56
N TYR A 258 -29.07 -23.13 2.53
CA TYR A 258 -29.41 -23.98 1.40
C TYR A 258 -30.23 -25.19 1.86
N ASP A 259 -31.26 -25.54 1.08
CA ASP A 259 -31.98 -26.82 1.26
C ASP A 259 -31.28 -27.97 0.52
N GLU A 260 -30.44 -27.65 -0.47
CA GLU A 260 -29.58 -28.61 -1.16
C GLU A 260 -28.34 -28.96 -0.33
N PRO A 261 -27.79 -30.18 -0.48
CA PRO A 261 -26.54 -30.53 0.18
C PRO A 261 -25.39 -29.66 -0.34
N LEU A 262 -24.54 -29.20 0.58
CA LEU A 262 -23.27 -28.57 0.25
C LEU A 262 -22.38 -29.54 -0.54
N VAL A 263 -21.46 -28.98 -1.32
CA VAL A 263 -20.61 -29.76 -2.25
C VAL A 263 -19.15 -29.46 -1.96
N GLY A 264 -18.31 -30.50 -1.89
CA GLY A 264 -16.85 -30.34 -1.85
C GLY A 264 -16.21 -30.66 -3.20
N LEU A 265 -14.98 -30.21 -3.42
CA LEU A 265 -14.20 -30.53 -4.63
C LEU A 265 -14.16 -32.04 -4.92
N LEU A 266 -13.97 -32.88 -3.89
CA LEU A 266 -13.89 -34.33 -4.02
C LEU A 266 -15.19 -34.96 -4.55
N ASP A 267 -16.34 -34.33 -4.31
CA ASP A 267 -17.63 -34.82 -4.79
C ASP A 267 -17.81 -34.56 -6.31
N LEU A 268 -17.02 -33.64 -6.88
CA LEU A 268 -17.09 -33.22 -8.28
C LEU A 268 -16.05 -33.90 -9.18
N LEU A 269 -14.99 -34.48 -8.61
CA LEU A 269 -13.89 -35.05 -9.39
C LEU A 269 -14.34 -36.30 -10.19
N PRO A 270 -13.99 -36.39 -11.49
CA PRO A 270 -14.15 -37.60 -12.29
C PRO A 270 -13.41 -38.80 -11.67
N LYS A 271 -13.93 -40.01 -11.88
CA LYS A 271 -13.36 -41.26 -11.30
C LYS A 271 -11.97 -41.63 -11.85
N ASP A 272 -11.64 -41.15 -13.03
CA ASP A 272 -10.35 -41.30 -13.70
C ASP A 272 -9.34 -40.20 -13.34
N THR A 273 -9.69 -39.32 -12.39
CA THR A 273 -8.74 -38.36 -11.79
C THR A 273 -7.56 -39.10 -11.17
N LEU A 274 -6.35 -38.65 -11.48
CA LEU A 274 -5.13 -39.09 -10.83
C LEU A 274 -4.81 -38.15 -9.66
N ALA A 275 -4.50 -38.71 -8.49
CA ALA A 275 -4.08 -37.92 -7.33
C ALA A 275 -2.59 -38.10 -7.03
N MET A 276 -1.89 -37.01 -6.68
CA MET A 276 -0.58 -37.04 -6.05
C MET A 276 -0.73 -36.52 -4.62
N VAL A 277 -0.36 -37.33 -3.63
CA VAL A 277 -0.62 -37.08 -2.20
C VAL A 277 0.64 -37.29 -1.36
N PRO A 278 0.78 -36.67 -0.18
CA PRO A 278 1.92 -36.92 0.68
C PRO A 278 1.81 -38.29 1.37
N ASP A 279 2.93 -38.83 1.82
CA ASP A 279 3.00 -40.07 2.61
C ASP A 279 2.34 -39.95 3.99
N ASN A 280 2.26 -38.74 4.54
CA ASN A 280 1.61 -38.44 5.81
C ASN A 280 0.13 -38.01 5.68
N LEU A 281 -0.53 -38.28 4.55
CA LEU A 281 -1.92 -37.87 4.29
C LEU A 281 -2.90 -38.23 5.42
N GLU A 282 -2.77 -39.44 5.98
CA GLU A 282 -3.63 -39.92 7.08
C GLU A 282 -3.48 -39.02 8.32
N LEU A 283 -2.24 -38.72 8.73
CA LEU A 283 -1.95 -37.83 9.85
C LEU A 283 -2.48 -36.41 9.62
N GLN A 284 -2.38 -35.89 8.39
CA GLN A 284 -2.93 -34.58 8.04
C GLN A 284 -4.46 -34.56 8.11
N ALA A 285 -5.12 -35.63 7.66
CA ALA A 285 -6.57 -35.76 7.71
C ALA A 285 -7.10 -35.89 9.16
N GLU A 286 -6.43 -36.68 9.99
CA GLU A 286 -6.74 -36.82 11.42
C GLU A 286 -6.54 -35.50 12.17
N GLY A 287 -5.42 -34.81 11.93
CA GLY A 287 -5.17 -33.51 12.53
C GLY A 287 -6.19 -32.44 12.14
N TRP A 288 -6.70 -32.48 10.90
CA TRP A 288 -7.81 -31.62 10.48
C TRP A 288 -9.10 -31.92 11.24
N ASP A 289 -9.47 -33.20 11.37
CA ASP A 289 -10.69 -33.62 12.07
C ASP A 289 -10.63 -33.25 13.56
N GLU A 290 -9.49 -33.48 14.22
CA GLU A 290 -9.25 -33.05 15.60
C GLU A 290 -9.42 -31.53 15.77
N LEU A 291 -8.92 -30.74 14.83
CA LEU A 291 -9.05 -29.28 14.85
C LEU A 291 -10.51 -28.84 14.72
N VAL A 292 -11.27 -29.41 13.78
CA VAL A 292 -12.69 -29.12 13.58
C VAL A 292 -13.51 -29.51 14.81
N GLN A 293 -13.34 -30.75 15.30
CA GLN A 293 -14.08 -31.25 16.46
C GLN A 293 -13.76 -30.46 17.73
N GLY A 294 -12.48 -30.11 17.92
CA GLY A 294 -12.05 -29.27 19.03
C GLY A 294 -12.68 -27.87 18.99
N ALA A 295 -12.71 -27.24 17.82
CA ALA A 295 -13.34 -25.93 17.63
C ALA A 295 -14.86 -25.98 17.86
N TYR A 296 -15.54 -27.03 17.36
CA TYR A 296 -16.96 -27.26 17.58
C TYR A 296 -17.28 -27.42 19.08
N ALA A 297 -16.55 -28.28 19.79
CA ALA A 297 -16.76 -28.51 21.21
C ALA A 297 -16.57 -27.20 22.00
N ALA A 298 -15.51 -26.46 21.70
CA ALA A 298 -15.23 -25.18 22.35
C ALA A 298 -16.38 -24.17 22.13
N ARG A 299 -16.93 -24.09 20.92
CA ARG A 299 -18.09 -23.23 20.61
C ARG A 299 -19.34 -23.66 21.35
N ARG A 300 -19.69 -24.94 21.25
CA ARG A 300 -20.87 -25.51 21.91
C ARG A 300 -20.85 -25.26 23.41
N ASP A 301 -19.69 -25.45 24.05
CA ASP A 301 -19.55 -25.29 25.50
C ASP A 301 -19.59 -23.81 25.92
N SER A 302 -19.13 -22.90 25.03
CA SER A 302 -19.19 -21.44 25.20
C SER A 302 -20.57 -20.82 24.90
N ALA A 303 -21.48 -21.56 24.25
CA ALA A 303 -22.77 -21.08 23.78
C ALA A 303 -23.81 -20.93 24.91
N LYS A 304 -23.48 -20.17 25.96
CA LYS A 304 -24.37 -19.89 27.11
C LYS A 304 -24.62 -18.39 27.23
N GLY A 305 -25.89 -17.98 27.13
CA GLY A 305 -26.34 -16.58 27.30
C GLY A 305 -26.74 -15.86 26.01
N LYS A 306 -27.23 -14.62 26.14
CA LYS A 306 -27.64 -13.76 25.02
C LYS A 306 -26.43 -13.34 24.18
N GLY A 307 -26.56 -13.39 22.85
CA GLY A 307 -25.48 -13.02 21.91
C GLY A 307 -24.36 -14.06 21.78
N SER A 308 -24.63 -15.32 22.16
CA SER A 308 -23.66 -16.41 22.03
C SER A 308 -23.63 -16.97 20.61
N VAL A 309 -22.41 -17.24 20.11
CA VAL A 309 -22.20 -17.78 18.76
C VAL A 309 -22.42 -19.29 18.81
N LYS A 310 -23.50 -19.76 18.20
CA LYS A 310 -23.84 -21.18 18.11
C LYS A 310 -23.16 -21.80 16.90
N ALA A 311 -22.62 -23.01 17.04
CA ALA A 311 -21.93 -23.69 15.94
C ALA A 311 -22.86 -24.70 15.26
N VAL A 312 -22.82 -24.76 13.92
CA VAL A 312 -23.44 -25.84 13.15
C VAL A 312 -22.73 -27.16 13.44
N VAL A 313 -23.46 -28.27 13.35
CA VAL A 313 -22.89 -29.60 13.60
C VAL A 313 -21.80 -29.90 12.53
N PRO A 314 -20.61 -30.42 12.90
CA PRO A 314 -19.47 -30.52 11.98
C PRO A 314 -19.77 -31.18 10.64
N GLU A 315 -20.54 -32.26 10.64
CA GLU A 315 -20.81 -33.06 9.46
C GLU A 315 -21.63 -32.33 8.39
N MET A 316 -22.25 -31.19 8.74
CA MET A 316 -22.98 -30.35 7.79
C MET A 316 -22.10 -29.41 6.97
N LEU A 317 -20.88 -29.08 7.44
CA LEU A 317 -19.97 -28.12 6.78
C LEU A 317 -18.58 -28.68 6.50
N TYR A 318 -18.10 -29.60 7.34
CA TYR A 318 -16.74 -30.13 7.29
C TYR A 318 -16.72 -31.60 6.85
N VAL A 319 -15.68 -31.97 6.12
CA VAL A 319 -15.41 -33.33 5.68
C VAL A 319 -14.45 -33.98 6.69
N GLY A 320 -14.96 -34.95 7.45
CA GLY A 320 -14.15 -35.71 8.41
C GLY A 320 -13.14 -36.64 7.73
N ALA A 321 -12.11 -37.04 8.48
CA ALA A 321 -11.00 -37.85 7.98
C ALA A 321 -11.43 -39.14 7.25
N PRO A 322 -12.42 -39.93 7.74
CA PRO A 322 -12.84 -41.15 7.04
C PRO A 322 -13.43 -40.89 5.65
N LYS A 323 -14.21 -39.82 5.48
CA LYS A 323 -14.81 -39.45 4.18
C LYS A 323 -13.73 -38.97 3.21
N LEU A 324 -12.80 -38.14 3.68
CA LEU A 324 -11.69 -37.61 2.89
C LEU A 324 -10.76 -38.73 2.41
N LEU A 325 -10.29 -39.58 3.33
CA LEU A 325 -9.42 -40.72 3.02
C LEU A 325 -10.12 -41.76 2.14
N GLY A 326 -11.42 -41.98 2.34
CA GLY A 326 -12.23 -42.85 1.48
C GLY A 326 -12.33 -42.35 0.04
N ALA A 327 -12.59 -41.05 -0.15
CA ALA A 327 -12.70 -40.42 -1.47
C ALA A 327 -11.36 -40.46 -2.23
N LEU A 328 -10.26 -40.01 -1.60
CA LEU A 328 -8.90 -40.12 -2.17
C LEU A 328 -8.47 -41.59 -2.33
N GLY A 329 -8.98 -42.46 -1.46
CA GLY A 329 -8.83 -43.90 -1.49
C GLY A 329 -9.36 -44.54 -2.78
N GLY A 330 -10.44 -43.97 -3.32
CA GLY A 330 -11.12 -44.42 -4.53
C GLY A 330 -10.45 -44.03 -5.84
N LEU A 331 -9.57 -43.02 -5.82
CA LEU A 331 -8.81 -42.56 -6.98
C LEU A 331 -7.55 -43.41 -7.20
N GLN A 332 -7.04 -43.41 -8.43
CA GLN A 332 -5.67 -43.83 -8.69
C GLN A 332 -4.74 -42.77 -8.09
N ARG A 333 -3.69 -43.18 -7.36
CA ARG A 333 -2.82 -42.24 -6.67
C ARG A 333 -1.34 -42.58 -6.69
N VAL A 334 -0.53 -41.51 -6.71
CA VAL A 334 0.90 -41.51 -6.44
C VAL A 334 1.12 -40.94 -5.04
N VAL A 335 1.76 -41.73 -4.17
CA VAL A 335 2.12 -41.29 -2.82
C VAL A 335 3.56 -40.80 -2.85
N ALA A 336 3.78 -39.53 -2.55
CA ALA A 336 5.09 -38.88 -2.55
C ALA A 336 5.65 -38.81 -1.12
N ALA A 337 6.63 -39.66 -0.83
CA ALA A 337 7.36 -39.64 0.43
C ALA A 337 8.62 -38.78 0.31
N ILE A 338 8.82 -37.88 1.28
CA ILE A 338 10.01 -37.03 1.34
C ILE A 338 11.25 -37.87 1.65
N PHE A 339 11.09 -38.87 2.53
CA PHE A 339 12.17 -39.77 2.93
C PHE A 339 12.17 -41.05 2.09
N ASP A 340 13.36 -41.62 1.90
CA ASP A 340 13.49 -42.94 1.29
C ASP A 340 13.50 -44.01 2.37
N ASP A 341 12.35 -44.67 2.57
CA ASP A 341 12.19 -45.79 3.50
C ASP A 341 12.30 -47.17 2.81
N GLY A 342 12.66 -47.18 1.51
CA GLY A 342 12.78 -48.37 0.69
C GLY A 342 11.45 -48.97 0.20
N LYS A 343 10.29 -48.34 0.47
CA LYS A 343 8.97 -48.86 0.09
C LYS A 343 8.41 -48.29 -1.22
N GLY A 344 9.13 -47.40 -1.89
CA GLY A 344 8.72 -46.77 -3.15
C GLY A 344 9.84 -46.66 -4.17
N GLU A 345 9.51 -46.28 -5.41
CA GLU A 345 10.52 -46.06 -6.45
C GLU A 345 11.22 -44.72 -6.18
N ASN A 346 12.53 -44.75 -5.93
CA ASN A 346 13.34 -43.54 -5.83
C ASN A 346 13.66 -43.01 -7.24
N LEU A 347 13.15 -41.81 -7.55
CA LEU A 347 13.31 -41.19 -8.87
C LEU A 347 14.68 -40.54 -9.08
N GLY A 348 15.50 -40.42 -8.03
CA GLY A 348 16.78 -39.72 -8.08
C GLY A 348 16.65 -38.20 -8.21
N ILE A 349 15.46 -37.65 -7.91
CA ILE A 349 15.21 -36.21 -7.87
C ILE A 349 15.63 -35.68 -6.51
N ARG A 350 16.42 -34.61 -6.48
CA ARG A 350 16.98 -34.04 -5.25
C ARG A 350 16.82 -32.52 -5.23
N ALA A 351 16.66 -31.98 -4.02
CA ALA A 351 16.75 -30.54 -3.79
C ALA A 351 18.19 -30.11 -4.05
N HIS A 352 18.35 -28.93 -4.63
CA HIS A 352 19.66 -28.44 -5.04
C HIS A 352 19.79 -26.97 -4.72
N GLY A 353 20.73 -26.65 -3.83
CA GLY A 353 20.98 -25.29 -3.40
C GLY A 353 22.35 -25.16 -2.74
N TYR A 354 22.91 -23.96 -2.80
CA TYR A 354 24.23 -23.61 -2.30
C TYR A 354 24.06 -22.75 -1.05
N HIS A 355 23.51 -23.36 0.02
CA HIS A 355 23.31 -22.67 1.28
C HIS A 355 24.64 -22.49 2.03
N THR A 356 25.32 -21.37 1.78
CA THR A 356 26.48 -20.93 2.56
C THR A 356 26.19 -19.57 3.20
N THR A 357 26.89 -19.23 4.28
CA THR A 357 26.79 -17.90 4.91
C THR A 357 27.38 -16.78 4.04
N ASN A 358 27.97 -17.09 2.88
CA ASN A 358 28.65 -16.15 1.99
C ASN A 358 28.17 -16.30 0.53
N ARG A 359 27.48 -15.28 0.01
CA ARG A 359 26.95 -15.26 -1.36
C ARG A 359 27.99 -15.47 -2.45
N HIS A 360 29.18 -14.90 -2.30
CA HIS A 360 30.25 -15.12 -3.27
C HIS A 360 30.70 -16.58 -3.26
N GLY A 361 30.84 -17.19 -2.08
CA GLY A 361 31.12 -18.62 -1.95
C GLY A 361 30.03 -19.51 -2.57
N ALA A 362 28.75 -19.14 -2.40
CA ALA A 362 27.63 -19.82 -3.04
C ALA A 362 27.65 -19.68 -4.57
N ALA A 363 27.90 -18.47 -5.10
CA ALA A 363 27.99 -18.20 -6.52
C ALA A 363 29.15 -18.96 -7.18
N VAL A 364 30.32 -19.01 -6.54
CA VAL A 364 31.49 -19.79 -7.00
C VAL A 364 31.16 -21.28 -7.05
N ALA A 365 30.53 -21.82 -5.99
CA ALA A 365 30.13 -23.22 -5.95
C ALA A 365 29.09 -23.55 -7.04
N ALA A 366 28.12 -22.65 -7.24
CA ALA A 366 27.10 -22.77 -8.28
C ALA A 366 27.70 -22.72 -9.68
N ALA A 367 28.54 -21.73 -9.98
CA ALA A 367 29.19 -21.58 -11.28
C ALA A 367 30.03 -22.81 -11.64
N ARG A 368 30.80 -23.34 -10.67
CA ARG A 368 31.60 -24.55 -10.87
C ARG A 368 30.75 -25.78 -11.16
N ASP A 369 29.63 -25.97 -10.46
CA ASP A 369 28.75 -27.11 -10.66
C ASP A 369 27.97 -27.01 -11.99
N VAL A 370 27.51 -25.81 -12.36
CA VAL A 370 26.96 -25.52 -13.70
C VAL A 370 27.96 -25.90 -14.78
N ALA A 371 29.22 -25.45 -14.67
CA ALA A 371 30.26 -25.75 -15.64
C ALA A 371 30.56 -27.26 -15.73
N THR A 372 30.65 -27.93 -14.58
CA THR A 372 30.93 -29.38 -14.51
C THR A 372 29.80 -30.18 -15.15
N ARG A 373 28.56 -29.88 -14.82
CA ARG A 373 27.38 -30.59 -15.36
C ARG A 373 27.16 -30.32 -16.84
N ALA A 374 27.37 -29.08 -17.28
CA ALA A 374 27.33 -28.74 -18.70
C ALA A 374 28.36 -29.58 -19.49
N ALA A 375 29.58 -29.74 -18.96
CA ALA A 375 30.61 -30.58 -19.58
C ALA A 375 30.23 -32.08 -19.61
N ASP A 376 29.50 -32.56 -18.59
CA ASP A 376 28.98 -33.94 -18.51
C ASP A 376 27.70 -34.19 -19.35
N GLY A 377 27.30 -33.19 -20.16
CA GLY A 377 26.15 -33.24 -21.05
C GLY A 377 24.79 -33.11 -20.36
N TRP A 378 24.73 -32.47 -19.19
CA TRP A 378 23.47 -32.15 -18.52
C TRP A 378 22.75 -31.00 -19.20
N SER A 379 21.42 -31.01 -19.08
CA SER A 379 20.58 -29.87 -19.44
C SER A 379 20.47 -28.97 -18.21
N VAL A 380 20.92 -27.72 -18.29
CA VAL A 380 20.94 -26.78 -17.17
C VAL A 380 20.01 -25.61 -17.47
N VAL A 381 19.08 -25.31 -16.56
CA VAL A 381 18.19 -24.15 -16.64
C VAL A 381 18.49 -23.20 -15.48
N LEU A 382 18.87 -21.97 -15.81
CA LEU A 382 19.06 -20.88 -14.85
C LEU A 382 17.82 -19.99 -14.87
N THR A 383 17.19 -19.77 -13.73
CA THR A 383 15.93 -19.01 -13.67
C THR A 383 15.92 -17.98 -12.55
N ALA A 384 15.24 -16.87 -12.80
CA ALA A 384 14.96 -15.82 -11.82
C ALA A 384 13.60 -15.19 -12.15
N THR A 385 13.00 -14.47 -11.21
CA THR A 385 11.59 -14.03 -11.32
C THR A 385 11.26 -13.21 -12.56
N ASN A 386 12.18 -12.36 -13.02
CA ASN A 386 11.99 -11.48 -14.17
C ASN A 386 13.29 -11.26 -14.95
N ALA A 387 13.21 -10.63 -16.12
CA ALA A 387 14.37 -10.42 -16.99
C ALA A 387 15.52 -9.61 -16.32
N PRO A 388 15.26 -8.52 -15.57
CA PRO A 388 16.30 -7.83 -14.81
C PRO A 388 17.01 -8.73 -13.78
N ALA A 389 16.25 -9.50 -13.01
CA ALA A 389 16.77 -10.43 -12.03
C ALA A 389 17.62 -11.52 -12.69
N LEU A 390 17.15 -12.06 -13.81
CA LEU A 390 17.87 -13.05 -14.59
C LEU A 390 19.20 -12.49 -15.08
N ALA A 391 19.21 -11.28 -15.63
CA ALA A 391 20.44 -10.64 -16.07
C ALA A 391 21.44 -10.44 -14.92
N GLN A 392 20.98 -10.09 -13.72
CA GLN A 392 21.83 -10.00 -12.54
C GLN A 392 22.37 -11.37 -12.11
N PHE A 393 21.53 -12.40 -12.14
CA PHE A 393 21.91 -13.77 -11.79
C PHE A 393 22.96 -14.34 -12.73
N LEU A 394 22.75 -14.17 -14.04
CA LEU A 394 23.68 -14.61 -15.06
C LEU A 394 25.04 -13.91 -14.91
N ARG A 395 25.05 -12.58 -14.74
CA ARG A 395 26.29 -11.83 -14.52
C ARG A 395 27.07 -12.33 -13.31
N ALA A 396 26.38 -12.64 -12.21
CA ALA A 396 27.02 -13.15 -11.00
C ALA A 396 27.66 -14.53 -11.21
N LEU A 397 27.01 -15.44 -11.96
CA LEU A 397 27.57 -16.76 -12.24
C LEU A 397 28.68 -16.73 -13.30
N GLU A 398 28.51 -15.92 -14.35
CA GLU A 398 29.51 -15.76 -15.42
C GLU A 398 30.81 -15.14 -14.90
N ALA A 399 30.72 -14.18 -13.96
CA ALA A 399 31.88 -13.61 -13.29
C ALA A 399 32.73 -14.66 -12.55
N GLU A 400 32.11 -15.73 -12.06
CA GLU A 400 32.77 -16.83 -11.35
C GLU A 400 33.11 -18.03 -12.26
N GLY A 401 32.95 -17.89 -13.58
CA GLY A 401 33.36 -18.89 -14.57
C GLY A 401 32.27 -19.86 -15.03
N ALA A 402 30.99 -19.55 -14.84
CA ALA A 402 29.91 -20.32 -15.47
C ALA A 402 29.91 -20.14 -17.01
N PRO A 403 29.54 -21.17 -17.79
CA PRO A 403 29.39 -21.05 -19.24
C PRO A 403 28.25 -20.09 -19.61
N SER A 404 28.39 -19.40 -20.74
CA SER A 404 27.33 -18.53 -21.27
C SER A 404 26.04 -19.32 -21.53
N SER A 405 24.92 -18.74 -21.14
CA SER A 405 23.60 -19.37 -21.30
C SER A 405 22.85 -18.80 -22.50
N ARG A 406 22.05 -19.64 -23.18
CA ARG A 406 21.07 -19.15 -24.17
C ARG A 406 19.83 -18.65 -23.44
N ILE A 407 19.49 -17.38 -23.64
CA ILE A 407 18.28 -16.81 -23.07
C ILE A 407 17.05 -17.26 -23.87
N LEU A 408 16.05 -17.78 -23.17
CA LEU A 408 14.72 -18.11 -23.69
C LEU A 408 13.74 -17.03 -23.22
N GLU A 409 12.68 -16.80 -24.00
CA GLU A 409 11.59 -15.89 -23.61
C GLU A 409 10.85 -16.43 -22.38
N ASP A 410 10.67 -17.76 -22.34
CA ASP A 410 9.95 -18.45 -21.27
C ASP A 410 10.74 -19.66 -20.74
N PHE A 411 10.36 -20.15 -19.55
CA PHE A 411 10.95 -21.33 -18.92
C PHE A 411 10.91 -22.58 -19.80
N GLY A 412 12.07 -23.19 -20.08
CA GLY A 412 12.15 -24.42 -20.85
C GLY A 412 13.44 -25.19 -20.60
N ILE A 413 13.36 -26.52 -20.67
CA ILE A 413 14.52 -27.42 -20.58
C ILE A 413 14.94 -27.81 -22.00
N VAL A 414 16.17 -27.47 -22.39
CA VAL A 414 16.73 -27.83 -23.70
C VAL A 414 17.84 -28.86 -23.52
N GLY A 415 17.68 -30.02 -24.18
CA GLY A 415 18.56 -31.17 -24.02
C GLY A 415 20.05 -30.84 -24.25
N GLY A 416 20.88 -31.06 -23.21
CA GLY A 416 22.34 -30.91 -23.26
C GLY A 416 22.83 -29.47 -23.39
N GLN A 417 21.98 -28.47 -23.11
CA GLN A 417 22.34 -27.05 -23.20
C GLN A 417 22.21 -26.35 -21.84
N VAL A 418 22.94 -25.25 -21.68
CA VAL A 418 22.75 -24.29 -20.60
C VAL A 418 21.87 -23.17 -21.12
N VAL A 419 20.66 -23.07 -20.58
CA VAL A 419 19.65 -22.08 -20.94
C VAL A 419 19.27 -21.24 -19.73
N ALA A 420 18.75 -20.04 -19.99
CA ALA A 420 18.29 -19.13 -18.97
C ALA A 420 16.92 -18.55 -19.35
N ALA A 421 16.02 -18.41 -18.39
CA ALA A 421 14.68 -17.87 -18.64
C ALA A 421 14.11 -17.16 -17.42
N PRO A 422 13.31 -16.09 -17.59
CA PRO A 422 12.55 -15.53 -16.50
C PRO A 422 11.44 -16.52 -16.09
N SER A 423 11.33 -16.85 -14.80
CA SER A 423 10.26 -17.70 -14.26
C SER A 423 10.10 -17.54 -12.75
N ALA A 424 8.87 -17.73 -12.28
CA ALA A 424 8.49 -17.67 -10.87
C ALA A 424 8.80 -18.97 -10.07
N VAL A 425 9.60 -19.89 -10.63
CA VAL A 425 10.02 -21.13 -9.93
C VAL A 425 10.73 -20.77 -8.61
N PRO A 426 10.22 -21.24 -7.44
CA PRO A 426 10.72 -20.83 -6.14
C PRO A 426 12.04 -21.50 -5.72
N ALA A 427 12.30 -22.72 -6.19
CA ALA A 427 13.48 -23.49 -5.85
C ALA A 427 13.80 -24.47 -6.98
N GLY A 428 15.08 -24.70 -7.22
CA GLY A 428 15.61 -25.62 -8.21
C GLY A 428 15.60 -27.08 -7.75
N TRP A 429 15.95 -27.95 -8.69
CA TRP A 429 16.03 -29.39 -8.47
C TRP A 429 17.07 -30.03 -9.38
N LEU A 430 17.54 -31.20 -8.98
CA LEU A 430 18.35 -32.09 -9.80
C LEU A 430 17.57 -33.35 -10.12
N ASP A 431 17.54 -33.74 -11.38
CA ASP A 431 17.08 -35.04 -11.83
C ASP A 431 18.27 -35.83 -12.40
N GLY A 432 18.82 -36.74 -11.59
CA GLY A 432 19.94 -37.59 -11.99
C GLY A 432 19.58 -38.61 -13.08
N GLY A 433 18.31 -39.00 -13.19
CA GLY A 433 17.85 -39.94 -14.21
C GLY A 433 17.72 -39.27 -15.58
N ALA A 434 17.25 -38.03 -15.62
CA ALA A 434 17.11 -37.25 -16.84
C ALA A 434 18.34 -36.41 -17.21
N LYS A 435 19.35 -36.34 -16.32
CA LYS A 435 20.48 -35.40 -16.40
C LYS A 435 20.01 -33.95 -16.58
N VAL A 436 19.06 -33.53 -15.74
CA VAL A 436 18.52 -32.16 -15.71
C VAL A 436 18.90 -31.48 -14.41
N MET A 437 19.33 -30.23 -14.52
CA MET A 437 19.54 -29.32 -13.41
C MET A 437 18.73 -28.06 -13.65
N VAL A 438 17.89 -27.69 -12.68
CA VAL A 438 17.25 -26.39 -12.63
C VAL A 438 17.79 -25.65 -11.43
N LEU A 439 18.21 -24.41 -11.62
CA LEU A 439 18.76 -23.56 -10.59
C LEU A 439 18.04 -22.21 -10.60
N ALA A 440 17.35 -21.90 -9.50
CA ALA A 440 16.79 -20.60 -9.23
C ALA A 440 17.83 -19.70 -8.55
N ASP A 441 17.64 -18.39 -8.66
CA ASP A 441 18.43 -17.39 -7.95
C ASP A 441 18.38 -17.57 -6.42
N SER A 442 17.23 -17.96 -5.88
CA SER A 442 17.02 -18.30 -4.47
C SER A 442 17.90 -19.45 -3.98
N ASP A 443 18.23 -20.41 -4.85
CA ASP A 443 19.10 -21.55 -4.51
C ASP A 443 20.55 -21.13 -4.27
N VAL A 444 20.97 -19.99 -4.84
CA VAL A 444 22.34 -19.46 -4.72
C VAL A 444 22.41 -18.35 -3.67
N PHE A 445 21.42 -17.45 -3.65
CA PHE A 445 21.48 -16.22 -2.84
C PHE A 445 20.58 -16.24 -1.61
N GLY A 446 19.74 -17.26 -1.44
CA GLY A 446 18.81 -17.44 -0.32
C GLY A 446 17.54 -16.56 -0.40
N ALA A 447 17.51 -15.55 -1.26
CA ALA A 447 16.35 -14.69 -1.53
C ALA A 447 16.25 -14.43 -3.05
N ARG A 448 15.03 -14.26 -3.56
CA ARG A 448 14.79 -13.95 -4.98
C ARG A 448 15.39 -12.58 -5.34
N MET A 449 16.11 -12.53 -6.44
CA MET A 449 16.48 -11.30 -7.11
C MET A 449 15.28 -10.83 -7.95
N GLY A 450 14.99 -9.53 -7.91
CA GLY A 450 13.88 -8.92 -8.66
C GLY A 450 13.14 -7.85 -7.86
N GLY A 451 13.28 -6.59 -8.29
CA GLY A 451 12.39 -5.50 -7.93
C GLY A 451 11.24 -5.37 -8.95
N PRO A 452 10.14 -4.67 -8.61
CA PRO A 452 9.03 -4.40 -9.53
C PRO A 452 9.44 -3.49 -10.70
N VAL A 453 8.63 -3.52 -11.76
CA VAL A 453 8.74 -2.69 -12.98
C VAL A 453 8.64 -1.21 -12.61
N LYS A 454 9.52 -0.37 -13.20
CA LYS A 454 9.53 1.11 -13.04
C LYS A 454 8.13 1.70 -13.22
N LYS A 455 7.36 1.87 -12.14
CA LYS A 455 6.14 2.67 -12.17
C LYS A 455 6.53 4.15 -12.15
N ARG A 456 5.79 4.94 -12.92
CA ARG A 456 6.04 6.38 -13.15
C ARG A 456 6.10 7.15 -11.82
N ARG A 457 7.05 8.09 -11.75
CA ARG A 457 7.33 8.99 -10.63
C ARG A 457 6.04 9.71 -10.20
N ARG A 458 5.50 9.37 -9.02
CA ARG A 458 4.46 10.20 -8.37
C ARG A 458 5.11 11.16 -7.39
N SER A 459 4.75 12.44 -7.47
CA SER A 459 5.25 13.45 -6.54
C SER A 459 4.49 13.37 -5.21
N ALA A 460 5.12 13.80 -4.10
CA ALA A 460 4.45 13.88 -2.80
C ALA A 460 3.25 14.85 -2.84
N GLU A 461 3.28 15.84 -3.74
CA GLU A 461 2.20 16.82 -3.94
C GLU A 461 0.97 16.19 -4.59
N GLU A 462 1.14 15.29 -5.57
CA GLU A 462 0.05 14.54 -6.19
C GLU A 462 -0.66 13.66 -5.16
N VAL A 463 0.10 12.94 -4.33
CA VAL A 463 -0.47 12.11 -3.26
C VAL A 463 -1.31 12.99 -2.31
N ILE A 464 -0.85 14.17 -1.90
CA ILE A 464 -1.60 15.02 -0.97
C ILE A 464 -2.92 15.56 -1.55
N ALA A 465 -2.96 15.86 -2.86
CA ALA A 465 -4.13 16.48 -3.50
C ALA A 465 -5.34 15.54 -3.65
N HIS A 466 -5.15 14.22 -3.59
CA HIS A 466 -6.17 13.23 -3.94
C HIS A 466 -7.13 12.79 -2.83
N PHE A 467 -6.91 13.15 -1.55
CA PHE A 467 -7.48 12.38 -0.43
C PHE A 467 -8.62 13.02 0.37
N SER A 468 -9.39 13.95 -0.19
CA SER A 468 -10.56 14.49 0.54
C SER A 468 -11.83 14.59 -0.31
N GLU A 469 -12.69 13.57 -0.18
CA GLU A 469 -14.12 13.69 -0.50
C GLU A 469 -14.75 14.78 0.38
N LEU A 470 -15.39 15.75 -0.27
CA LEU A 470 -16.24 16.76 0.37
C LEU A 470 -17.67 16.23 0.39
N ARG A 471 -18.28 16.19 1.57
CA ARG A 471 -19.68 15.79 1.76
C ARG A 471 -20.53 17.00 2.09
N ASP A 472 -21.82 16.93 1.78
CA ASP A 472 -22.75 18.00 2.11
C ASP A 472 -22.68 18.34 3.61
N GLY A 473 -22.52 19.62 3.89
CA GLY A 473 -22.34 20.13 5.24
C GLY A 473 -20.91 20.10 5.82
N ASP A 474 -19.91 19.63 5.07
CA ASP A 474 -18.50 19.84 5.42
C ASP A 474 -18.16 21.34 5.46
N TYR A 475 -17.16 21.73 6.25
CA TYR A 475 -16.66 23.10 6.27
C TYR A 475 -15.55 23.29 5.22
N VAL A 476 -15.55 24.46 4.58
CA VAL A 476 -14.60 24.82 3.51
C VAL A 476 -14.09 26.23 3.76
N VAL A 477 -12.80 26.45 3.56
CA VAL A 477 -12.18 27.77 3.54
C VAL A 477 -12.14 28.27 2.11
N HIS A 478 -12.74 29.42 1.86
CA HIS A 478 -12.49 30.20 0.65
C HIS A 478 -11.39 31.22 0.93
N GLU A 479 -10.38 31.29 0.05
CA GLU A 479 -9.20 32.12 0.27
C GLU A 479 -9.52 33.61 0.56
N ASP A 480 -10.53 34.16 -0.13
CA ASP A 480 -10.99 35.56 0.04
C ASP A 480 -12.15 35.77 1.02
N HIS A 481 -12.98 34.75 1.26
CA HIS A 481 -14.27 34.92 1.97
C HIS A 481 -14.33 34.21 3.33
N GLY A 482 -13.33 33.39 3.65
CA GLY A 482 -13.22 32.71 4.95
C GLY A 482 -13.99 31.40 5.01
N ILE A 483 -14.31 30.98 6.24
CA ILE A 483 -14.87 29.66 6.55
C ILE A 483 -16.38 29.65 6.26
N GLY A 484 -16.76 28.84 5.27
CA GLY A 484 -18.14 28.55 4.91
C GLY A 484 -18.46 27.05 5.07
N LYS A 485 -19.73 26.71 4.83
CA LYS A 485 -20.25 25.34 4.81
C LYS A 485 -20.56 24.93 3.37
N PHE A 486 -20.04 23.78 2.95
CA PHE A 486 -20.29 23.21 1.64
C PHE A 486 -21.76 22.85 1.47
N GLY A 487 -22.32 23.24 0.33
CA GLY A 487 -23.72 23.09 -0.03
C GLY A 487 -23.96 22.40 -1.37
N GLY A 488 -22.98 21.65 -1.87
CA GLY A 488 -23.07 20.87 -3.11
C GLY A 488 -22.68 21.62 -4.39
N LEU A 489 -22.68 20.87 -5.49
CA LEU A 489 -22.54 21.39 -6.85
C LEU A 489 -23.92 21.80 -7.39
N VAL A 490 -24.01 22.96 -8.04
CA VAL A 490 -25.24 23.48 -8.65
C VAL A 490 -24.94 23.97 -10.05
N THR A 491 -25.66 23.45 -11.04
CA THR A 491 -25.64 23.99 -12.40
C THR A 491 -26.56 25.19 -12.48
N MET A 492 -26.04 26.32 -12.96
CA MET A 492 -26.84 27.52 -13.24
C MET A 492 -26.90 27.76 -14.75
N GLU A 493 -28.07 28.17 -15.22
CA GLU A 493 -28.29 28.55 -16.61
C GLU A 493 -28.54 30.05 -16.69
N THR A 494 -27.74 30.77 -17.49
CA THR A 494 -27.93 32.20 -17.72
C THR A 494 -27.71 32.51 -19.19
N GLY A 495 -28.73 33.03 -19.88
CA GLY A 495 -28.64 33.36 -21.30
C GLY A 495 -28.38 32.14 -22.22
N GLY A 496 -28.86 30.95 -21.84
CA GLY A 496 -28.65 29.70 -22.60
C GLY A 496 -27.27 29.04 -22.38
N VAL A 497 -26.43 29.63 -21.54
CA VAL A 497 -25.13 29.06 -21.14
C VAL A 497 -25.28 28.33 -19.82
N LYS A 498 -24.81 27.08 -19.76
CA LYS A 498 -24.82 26.24 -18.56
C LYS A 498 -23.42 26.16 -17.97
N LEU A 499 -23.31 26.48 -16.69
CA LEU A 499 -22.07 26.42 -15.92
C LEU A 499 -22.32 25.80 -14.56
N ASP A 500 -21.35 25.03 -14.08
CA ASP A 500 -21.37 24.47 -12.74
C ASP A 500 -20.73 25.43 -11.74
N PHE A 501 -21.35 25.52 -10.56
CA PHE A 501 -20.86 26.28 -9.43
C PHE A 501 -20.86 25.43 -8.17
N MET A 502 -19.85 25.62 -7.34
CA MET A 502 -19.86 25.11 -5.99
C MET A 502 -20.58 26.09 -5.07
N ARG A 503 -21.64 25.62 -4.39
CA ARG A 503 -22.41 26.44 -3.45
C ARG A 503 -21.83 26.37 -2.05
N LEU A 504 -21.65 27.53 -1.43
CA LEU A 504 -21.20 27.68 -0.05
C LEU A 504 -22.21 28.49 0.76
N PHE A 505 -22.43 28.11 2.02
CA PHE A 505 -23.24 28.81 3.00
C PHE A 505 -22.35 29.48 4.06
N TYR A 506 -22.62 30.75 4.35
CA TYR A 506 -21.92 31.55 5.36
C TYR A 506 -22.86 31.95 6.51
N ALA A 507 -22.34 32.62 7.54
CA ALA A 507 -23.14 33.05 8.67
C ALA A 507 -24.30 33.98 8.23
N GLY A 508 -25.49 33.74 8.77
CA GLY A 508 -26.69 34.51 8.42
C GLY A 508 -27.39 34.05 7.14
N ASP A 509 -27.20 32.80 6.72
CA ASP A 509 -27.76 32.18 5.50
C ASP A 509 -27.29 32.82 4.18
N ASP A 510 -26.21 33.61 4.23
CA ASP A 510 -25.53 34.17 3.07
C ASP A 510 -24.99 33.03 2.17
N ARG A 511 -25.12 33.19 0.84
CA ARG A 511 -24.73 32.16 -0.15
C ARG A 511 -23.66 32.71 -1.10
N LEU A 512 -22.63 31.91 -1.34
CA LEU A 512 -21.60 32.18 -2.34
C LEU A 512 -21.58 31.05 -3.38
N PHE A 513 -21.56 31.41 -4.66
CA PHE A 513 -21.46 30.47 -5.78
C PHE A 513 -20.07 30.63 -6.41
N VAL A 514 -19.22 29.62 -6.24
CA VAL A 514 -17.84 29.62 -6.73
C VAL A 514 -17.79 28.86 -8.06
N PRO A 515 -17.34 29.49 -9.17
CA PRO A 515 -17.19 28.79 -10.44
C PRO A 515 -16.24 27.59 -10.34
N VAL A 516 -16.51 26.50 -11.08
CA VAL A 516 -15.71 25.27 -11.04
C VAL A 516 -14.26 25.44 -11.50
N GLU A 517 -13.97 26.44 -12.32
CA GLU A 517 -12.61 26.80 -12.73
C GLU A 517 -11.80 27.45 -11.60
N ASN A 518 -12.46 27.93 -10.54
CA ASN A 518 -11.85 28.63 -9.40
C ASN A 518 -11.86 27.79 -8.11
N LEU A 519 -11.99 26.46 -8.23
CA LEU A 519 -11.93 25.57 -7.06
C LEU A 519 -10.54 25.48 -6.44
N ASP A 520 -9.51 26.03 -7.08
CA ASP A 520 -8.17 26.22 -6.51
C ASP A 520 -8.15 27.20 -5.32
N LEU A 521 -9.16 28.06 -5.21
CA LEU A 521 -9.34 28.99 -4.08
C LEU A 521 -9.96 28.33 -2.85
N LEU A 522 -10.33 27.05 -2.95
CA LEU A 522 -11.10 26.34 -1.95
C LEU A 522 -10.30 25.23 -1.30
N SER A 523 -10.31 25.25 0.02
CA SER A 523 -9.62 24.29 0.86
C SER A 523 -10.56 23.70 1.89
N ARG A 524 -10.43 22.41 2.19
CA ARG A 524 -11.27 21.80 3.22
C ARG A 524 -10.90 22.34 4.61
N TYR A 525 -11.91 22.65 5.43
CA TYR A 525 -11.72 23.06 6.82
C TYR A 525 -12.08 21.90 7.77
N LYS A 526 -11.15 21.49 8.62
CA LYS A 526 -11.40 20.57 9.74
C LYS A 526 -10.77 21.10 11.02
N GLY A 527 -11.61 21.53 11.96
CA GLY A 527 -11.24 21.86 13.34
C GLY A 527 -11.49 20.67 14.28
N SER A 528 -10.79 20.61 15.41
CA SER A 528 -10.83 19.51 16.38
C SER A 528 -12.20 19.27 17.05
N ASP A 529 -13.14 20.20 16.90
CA ASP A 529 -14.54 20.08 17.36
C ASP A 529 -15.48 20.41 16.19
N ALA A 530 -15.92 19.38 15.45
CA ALA A 530 -16.85 19.54 14.33
C ALA A 530 -18.18 20.22 14.72
N GLY A 531 -18.50 20.30 16.02
CA GLY A 531 -19.70 20.95 16.56
C GLY A 531 -19.61 22.46 16.84
N ASN A 532 -18.43 23.10 16.81
CA ASN A 532 -18.26 24.50 17.24
C ASN A 532 -17.47 25.37 16.23
N VAL A 533 -17.67 25.15 14.93
CA VAL A 533 -17.06 26.00 13.89
C VAL A 533 -17.91 27.26 13.68
N VAL A 534 -17.30 28.44 13.85
CA VAL A 534 -17.96 29.72 13.59
C VAL A 534 -17.80 30.05 12.10
N LEU A 535 -18.92 30.14 11.38
CA LEU A 535 -18.93 30.56 9.98
C LEU A 535 -18.60 32.06 9.88
N ASP A 536 -17.83 32.43 8.87
CA ASP A 536 -17.58 33.84 8.55
C ASP A 536 -18.80 34.49 7.90
N ARG A 537 -18.82 35.83 7.86
CA ARG A 537 -19.89 36.61 7.21
C ARG A 537 -19.34 37.33 5.98
N LEU A 538 -20.07 37.21 4.86
CA LEU A 538 -19.65 37.82 3.59
C LEU A 538 -19.60 39.35 3.71
N GLY A 539 -18.59 39.96 3.08
CA GLY A 539 -18.43 41.43 3.04
C GLY A 539 -17.93 42.07 4.34
N THR A 540 -17.62 41.29 5.38
CA THR A 540 -16.98 41.80 6.60
C THR A 540 -15.45 41.70 6.51
N GLY A 541 -14.73 42.76 6.88
CA GLY A 541 -13.25 42.77 6.86
C GLY A 541 -12.59 41.87 7.92
N GLY A 542 -13.36 41.10 8.69
CA GLY A 542 -12.84 40.24 9.75
C GLY A 542 -11.90 39.15 9.25
N TRP A 543 -12.22 38.51 8.12
CA TRP A 543 -11.38 37.50 7.48
C TRP A 543 -10.03 38.08 7.03
N GLU A 544 -10.04 39.24 6.36
CA GLU A 544 -8.82 39.89 5.89
C GLU A 544 -7.88 40.25 7.05
N ILE A 545 -8.43 40.73 8.18
CA ILE A 545 -7.64 41.01 9.39
C ILE A 545 -7.01 39.73 9.95
N ARG A 546 -7.77 38.63 10.05
CA ARG A 546 -7.23 37.34 10.52
C ARG A 546 -6.14 36.82 9.57
N LYS A 547 -6.38 36.85 8.25
CA LYS A 547 -5.40 36.45 7.22
C LYS A 547 -4.12 37.30 7.31
N ALA A 548 -4.24 38.62 7.48
CA ALA A 548 -3.10 39.51 7.62
C ALA A 548 -2.27 39.23 8.88
N LYS A 549 -2.92 38.95 10.01
CA LYS A 549 -2.24 38.57 11.26
C LYS A 549 -1.46 37.26 11.09
N VAL A 550 -2.10 36.23 10.54
CA VAL A 550 -1.43 34.94 10.30
C VAL A 550 -0.28 35.08 9.30
N LYS A 551 -0.44 35.91 8.26
CA LYS A 551 0.64 36.23 7.30
C LYS A 551 1.85 36.87 7.97
N ALA A 552 1.63 37.79 8.92
CA ALA A 552 2.72 38.41 9.68
C ALA A 552 3.48 37.39 10.53
N ASP A 553 2.76 36.52 11.26
CA ASP A 553 3.35 35.45 12.06
C ASP A 553 4.13 34.44 11.18
N LEU A 554 3.58 34.10 10.00
CA LEU A 554 4.24 33.22 9.03
C LEU A 554 5.50 33.85 8.43
N MET A 555 5.52 35.16 8.19
CA MET A 555 6.70 35.87 7.70
C MET A 555 7.84 35.87 8.73
N GLU A 556 7.53 35.98 10.02
CA GLU A 556 8.51 35.84 11.11
C GLU A 556 9.09 34.41 11.14
N MET A 557 8.20 33.41 11.13
CA MET A 557 8.53 31.99 11.09
C MET A 557 9.39 31.60 9.88
N ALA A 558 9.02 32.04 8.67
CA ALA A 558 9.82 31.85 7.45
C ALA A 558 11.22 32.46 7.59
N GLY A 559 11.37 33.51 8.39
CA GLY A 559 12.65 34.11 8.72
C GLY A 559 13.57 33.24 9.54
N GLU A 560 13.04 32.60 10.58
CA GLU A 560 13.82 31.67 11.41
C GLU A 560 14.23 30.43 10.61
N LEU A 561 13.32 29.94 9.76
CA LEU A 561 13.56 28.78 8.90
C LEU A 561 14.63 29.08 7.84
N LEU A 562 14.54 30.21 7.15
CA LEU A 562 15.55 30.64 6.17
C LEU A 562 16.88 31.01 6.82
N ALA A 563 16.89 31.54 8.05
CA ALA A 563 18.15 31.75 8.78
C ALA A 563 18.89 30.43 9.03
N THR A 564 18.15 29.36 9.34
CA THR A 564 18.72 28.01 9.52
C THR A 564 19.22 27.44 8.20
N ALA A 565 18.48 27.62 7.10
CA ALA A 565 18.89 27.18 5.75
C ALA A 565 20.11 27.98 5.23
N ALA A 566 20.13 29.30 5.41
CA ALA A 566 21.25 30.16 5.04
C ALA A 566 22.51 29.82 5.86
N ALA A 567 22.38 29.53 7.16
CA ALA A 567 23.50 29.04 7.95
C ALA A 567 24.10 27.74 7.38
N ARG A 568 23.26 26.86 6.81
CA ARG A 568 23.71 25.63 6.13
C ARG A 568 24.38 25.90 4.78
N GLU A 569 23.85 26.81 3.96
CA GLU A 569 24.50 27.20 2.70
C GLU A 569 25.88 27.85 2.92
N MET A 570 26.04 28.57 4.04
CA MET A 570 27.31 29.14 4.45
C MET A 570 28.30 28.09 4.96
N ALA A 571 27.80 26.97 5.49
CA ALA A 571 28.61 25.83 5.92
C ALA A 571 29.10 25.02 4.71
N GLN A 572 30.06 25.57 3.96
CA GLN A 572 30.70 24.85 2.86
C GLN A 572 31.41 23.61 3.39
N ARG A 573 31.06 22.42 2.88
CA ARG A 573 31.75 21.15 3.17
C ARG A 573 32.27 20.52 1.88
N ALA A 574 33.35 19.75 2.00
CA ALA A 574 33.82 18.91 0.90
C ALA A 574 32.74 17.90 0.50
N PRO A 575 32.43 17.73 -0.80
CA PRO A 575 31.53 16.69 -1.30
C PRO A 575 31.96 15.30 -0.82
N VAL A 576 30.98 14.43 -0.58
CA VAL A 576 31.21 13.02 -0.27
C VAL A 576 30.92 12.22 -1.53
N GLU A 577 31.97 11.66 -2.13
CA GLU A 577 31.87 10.84 -3.34
C GLU A 577 31.94 9.34 -3.02
N LYS A 578 31.38 8.53 -3.92
CA LYS A 578 31.45 7.07 -3.82
C LYS A 578 32.88 6.59 -4.05
N VAL A 579 33.38 5.74 -3.16
CA VAL A 579 34.61 4.99 -3.42
C VAL A 579 34.25 3.80 -4.32
N ALA A 580 34.73 3.85 -5.57
CA ALA A 580 34.44 2.82 -6.59
C ALA A 580 34.81 1.41 -6.09
N GLY A 581 33.92 0.43 -6.30
CA GLY A 581 34.10 -0.96 -5.87
C GLY A 581 33.76 -1.23 -4.40
N LEU A 582 34.23 -0.42 -3.45
CA LEU A 582 33.97 -0.60 -2.01
C LEU A 582 32.48 -0.42 -1.65
N TYR A 583 31.82 0.56 -2.26
CA TYR A 583 30.38 0.76 -2.07
C TYR A 583 29.55 -0.36 -2.70
N ASP A 584 29.97 -0.85 -3.87
CA ASP A 584 29.30 -1.95 -4.56
C ASP A 584 29.41 -3.25 -3.76
N GLU A 585 30.57 -3.51 -3.15
CA GLU A 585 30.80 -4.64 -2.24
C GLU A 585 29.91 -4.55 -0.98
N PHE A 586 29.80 -3.38 -0.37
CA PHE A 586 28.89 -3.16 0.77
C PHE A 586 27.43 -3.37 0.39
N CYS A 587 27.03 -2.91 -0.81
CA CYS A 587 25.70 -3.12 -1.35
C CYS A 587 25.42 -4.61 -1.64
N ALA A 588 26.41 -5.36 -2.12
CA ALA A 588 26.30 -6.80 -2.38
C ALA A 588 26.10 -7.63 -1.10
N GLY A 589 26.55 -7.13 0.06
CA GLY A 589 26.31 -7.73 1.37
C GLY A 589 24.86 -7.69 1.83
N PHE A 590 23.97 -6.91 1.18
CA PHE A 590 22.54 -6.90 1.49
C PHE A 590 21.81 -8.02 0.74
N PRO A 591 21.06 -8.90 1.44
CA PRO A 591 20.46 -10.04 0.79
C PRO A 591 19.23 -9.75 -0.09
N TYR A 592 18.67 -8.55 -0.06
CA TYR A 592 17.41 -8.26 -0.74
C TYR A 592 17.59 -7.21 -1.84
N PRO A 593 16.86 -7.31 -2.97
CA PRO A 593 16.80 -6.20 -3.91
C PRO A 593 16.14 -4.98 -3.26
N LEU A 594 16.62 -3.78 -3.58
CA LEU A 594 15.94 -2.55 -3.16
C LEU A 594 14.63 -2.38 -3.94
N THR A 595 13.63 -1.77 -3.30
CA THR A 595 12.44 -1.28 -4.00
C THR A 595 12.76 -0.02 -4.81
N ASP A 596 11.93 0.32 -5.81
CA ASP A 596 12.09 1.56 -6.60
C ASP A 596 12.16 2.80 -5.69
N ASP A 597 11.31 2.83 -4.66
CA ASP A 597 11.31 3.90 -3.66
C ASP A 597 12.62 3.96 -2.88
N GLN A 598 13.14 2.82 -2.41
CA GLN A 598 14.41 2.77 -1.67
C GLN A 598 15.59 3.20 -2.56
N SER A 599 15.62 2.77 -3.82
CA SER A 599 16.65 3.20 -4.78
C SER A 599 16.59 4.71 -4.99
N ARG A 600 15.39 5.28 -5.21
CA ARG A 600 15.19 6.72 -5.33
C ARG A 600 15.68 7.48 -4.10
N VAL A 601 15.31 7.04 -2.89
CA VAL A 601 15.75 7.70 -1.66
C VAL A 601 17.27 7.66 -1.54
N MET A 602 17.91 6.57 -1.96
CA MET A 602 19.36 6.49 -1.97
C MET A 602 20.00 7.44 -2.99
N ASP A 603 19.48 7.52 -4.21
CA ASP A 603 19.95 8.48 -5.22
C ASP A 603 19.83 9.93 -4.70
N GLU A 604 18.72 10.26 -4.04
CA GLU A 604 18.50 11.57 -3.43
C GLU A 604 19.49 11.89 -2.29
N VAL A 605 19.82 10.91 -1.45
CA VAL A 605 20.83 11.06 -0.38
C VAL A 605 22.24 11.24 -0.96
N GLU A 606 22.56 10.50 -2.03
CA GLU A 606 23.84 10.61 -2.72
C GLU A 606 24.01 11.97 -3.40
N ASP A 607 22.95 12.48 -4.03
CA ASP A 607 22.91 13.83 -4.60
C ASP A 607 23.13 14.90 -3.54
N ASP A 608 22.49 14.78 -2.37
CA ASP A 608 22.72 15.72 -1.26
C ASP A 608 24.15 15.65 -0.73
N PHE A 609 24.74 14.45 -0.69
CA PHE A 609 26.13 14.24 -0.31
C PHE A 609 27.12 14.90 -1.28
N ALA A 610 26.80 14.94 -2.58
CA ALA A 610 27.63 15.56 -3.62
C ALA A 610 27.54 17.10 -3.66
N ARG A 611 26.45 17.72 -3.18
CA ARG A 611 26.20 19.17 -3.30
C ARG A 611 27.09 20.07 -2.45
N GLY A 612 27.87 19.54 -1.51
CA GLY A 612 28.75 20.33 -0.64
C GLY A 612 28.04 21.24 0.38
N VAL A 613 26.73 21.08 0.54
CA VAL A 613 25.88 21.71 1.57
C VAL A 613 25.43 20.61 2.56
N PRO A 614 25.34 20.86 3.88
CA PRO A 614 24.82 19.87 4.84
C PRO A 614 23.36 19.51 4.53
N MET A 615 23.04 18.22 4.47
CA MET A 615 21.71 17.64 4.23
C MET A 615 20.78 17.76 5.46
N ASP A 616 19.46 17.89 5.26
CA ASP A 616 18.42 17.70 6.29
C ASP A 616 17.21 17.05 5.63
N ARG A 617 17.25 15.72 5.60
CA ARG A 617 16.28 14.90 4.88
C ARG A 617 15.43 14.09 5.85
N LEU A 618 14.13 14.07 5.61
CA LEU A 618 13.19 13.19 6.30
C LEU A 618 12.80 12.05 5.36
N VAL A 619 13.11 10.82 5.77
CA VAL A 619 12.66 9.59 5.10
C VAL A 619 11.48 9.03 5.87
N VAL A 620 10.34 8.96 5.19
CA VAL A 620 9.09 8.40 5.72
C VAL A 620 8.79 7.10 5.00
N GLY A 621 8.47 6.06 5.75
CA GLY A 621 7.96 4.83 5.17
C GLY A 621 7.51 3.88 6.25
N ASP A 622 6.66 2.90 5.94
CA ASP A 622 6.12 2.01 6.98
C ASP A 622 7.23 1.23 7.72
N VAL A 623 6.93 0.81 8.94
CA VAL A 623 7.81 -0.07 9.73
C VAL A 623 8.13 -1.30 8.88
N GLY A 624 9.40 -1.63 8.63
CA GLY A 624 9.80 -2.77 7.78
C GLY A 624 10.02 -2.46 6.31
N PHE A 625 9.82 -1.23 5.82
CA PHE A 625 10.10 -0.84 4.43
C PHE A 625 11.58 -0.52 4.16
N GLY A 626 12.51 -1.11 4.93
CA GLY A 626 13.94 -0.95 4.68
C GLY A 626 14.54 0.44 4.94
N LYS A 627 13.92 1.28 5.78
CA LYS A 627 14.52 2.57 6.22
C LYS A 627 15.93 2.41 6.81
N THR A 628 16.15 1.31 7.54
CA THR A 628 17.46 0.98 8.11
C THR A 628 18.51 0.72 7.03
N GLU A 629 18.13 0.18 5.86
CA GLU A 629 19.07 -0.03 4.75
C GLU A 629 19.54 1.31 4.15
N VAL A 630 18.62 2.28 4.02
CA VAL A 630 18.98 3.65 3.61
C VAL A 630 19.98 4.26 4.59
N ALA A 631 19.74 4.09 5.89
CA ALA A 631 20.63 4.59 6.94
C ALA A 631 22.00 3.91 6.95
N LEU A 632 22.06 2.59 6.73
CA LEU A 632 23.31 1.82 6.64
C LEU A 632 24.17 2.28 5.47
N ARG A 633 23.58 2.44 4.28
CA ARG A 633 24.30 2.90 3.08
C ARG A 633 24.79 4.35 3.23
N ALA A 634 23.94 5.23 3.75
CA ALA A 634 24.33 6.62 4.04
C ALA A 634 25.49 6.69 5.06
N ALA A 635 25.43 5.88 6.12
CA ALA A 635 26.50 5.78 7.11
C ALA A 635 27.79 5.23 6.49
N PHE A 636 27.70 4.22 5.64
CA PHE A 636 28.86 3.63 4.98
C PHE A 636 29.56 4.62 4.04
N LEU A 637 28.81 5.37 3.23
CA LEU A 637 29.36 6.42 2.36
C LEU A 637 30.10 7.48 3.18
N MET A 638 29.51 7.93 4.28
CA MET A 638 30.10 8.94 5.15
C MET A 638 31.36 8.43 5.89
N ALA A 639 31.30 7.21 6.42
CA ALA A 639 32.42 6.56 7.08
C ALA A 639 33.59 6.29 6.11
N SER A 640 33.29 5.86 4.89
CA SER A 640 34.28 5.61 3.83
C SER A 640 34.98 6.89 3.36
N ALA A 641 34.30 8.04 3.47
CA ALA A 641 34.90 9.36 3.28
C ALA A 641 35.72 9.85 4.48
N GLY A 642 35.93 9.00 5.49
CA GLY A 642 36.72 9.29 6.68
C GLY A 642 36.02 10.23 7.67
N ARG A 643 34.69 10.35 7.65
CA ARG A 643 33.90 11.17 8.58
C ARG A 643 33.13 10.30 9.58
N GLN A 644 32.91 10.81 10.78
CA GLN A 644 32.22 10.07 11.83
C GLN A 644 30.69 10.14 11.66
N VAL A 645 29.99 9.07 12.02
CA VAL A 645 28.54 8.94 11.96
C VAL A 645 27.96 8.69 13.35
N ALA A 646 26.93 9.43 13.72
CA ALA A 646 26.18 9.21 14.95
C ALA A 646 24.75 8.74 14.65
N VAL A 647 24.39 7.55 15.12
CA VAL A 647 23.03 7.00 15.02
C VAL A 647 22.34 7.14 16.37
N VAL A 648 21.34 8.03 16.43
CA VAL A 648 20.66 8.42 17.67
C VAL A 648 19.28 7.74 17.73
N CYS A 649 19.10 6.88 18.72
CA CYS A 649 17.88 6.10 18.96
C CYS A 649 17.15 6.58 20.23
N PRO A 650 15.81 6.45 20.30
CA PRO A 650 15.03 6.92 21.44
C PRO A 650 15.15 6.00 22.67
N THR A 651 15.40 4.70 22.46
CA THR A 651 15.45 3.68 23.52
C THR A 651 16.76 2.90 23.50
N THR A 652 17.16 2.37 24.66
CA THR A 652 18.36 1.53 24.83
C THR A 652 18.28 0.26 23.98
N LEU A 653 17.08 -0.30 23.83
CA LEU A 653 16.83 -1.49 23.03
C LEU A 653 16.98 -1.23 21.53
N LEU A 654 16.41 -0.14 21.01
CA LEU A 654 16.56 0.19 19.59
C LEU A 654 18.03 0.51 19.26
N ALA A 655 18.74 1.17 20.18
CA ALA A 655 20.19 1.39 20.04
C ALA A 655 20.97 0.06 20.00
N ARG A 656 20.56 -0.94 20.79
CA ARG A 656 21.18 -2.28 20.74
C ARG A 656 20.91 -2.98 19.41
N GLN A 657 19.66 -2.96 18.93
CA GLN A 657 19.28 -3.57 17.66
C GLN A 657 20.06 -2.95 16.49
N HIS A 658 20.08 -1.62 16.38
CA HIS A 658 20.87 -0.94 15.36
C HIS A 658 22.35 -1.25 15.52
N TYR A 659 22.91 -1.28 16.72
CA TYR A 659 24.31 -1.66 16.91
C TYR A 659 24.63 -3.07 16.39
N GLU A 660 23.78 -4.06 16.68
CA GLU A 660 23.97 -5.43 16.21
C GLU A 660 23.94 -5.49 14.67
N VAL A 661 22.97 -4.83 14.03
CA VAL A 661 22.84 -4.75 12.57
C VAL A 661 24.02 -4.02 11.93
N PHE A 662 24.42 -2.86 12.47
CA PHE A 662 25.55 -2.09 11.96
C PHE A 662 26.86 -2.86 12.13
N ARG A 663 27.09 -3.50 13.28
CA ARG A 663 28.30 -4.31 13.51
C ARG A 663 28.39 -5.49 12.55
N GLU A 664 27.27 -6.16 12.28
CA GLU A 664 27.22 -7.27 11.33
C GLU A 664 27.45 -6.80 9.90
N ARG A 665 26.79 -5.72 9.46
CA ARG A 665 26.91 -5.19 8.09
C ARG A 665 28.25 -4.56 7.78
N PHE A 666 28.91 -3.97 8.77
CA PHE A 666 30.25 -3.39 8.61
C PHE A 666 31.37 -4.42 8.85
N ASN A 667 31.03 -5.68 9.16
CA ASN A 667 32.02 -6.73 9.33
C ASN A 667 32.76 -7.00 8.01
N GLY A 668 34.09 -7.03 8.04
CA GLY A 668 34.93 -7.14 6.84
C GLY A 668 35.34 -5.79 6.21
N PHE A 669 34.79 -4.67 6.67
CA PHE A 669 35.15 -3.33 6.21
C PHE A 669 36.04 -2.59 7.23
N PRO A 670 36.91 -1.66 6.80
CA PRO A 670 37.83 -0.92 7.66
C PRO A 670 37.13 0.23 8.41
N ALA A 671 36.06 -0.06 9.15
CA ALA A 671 35.30 0.92 9.92
C ALA A 671 34.92 0.39 11.30
N ASN A 672 35.23 1.16 12.34
CA ASN A 672 34.98 0.76 13.73
C ASN A 672 33.60 1.24 14.19
N VAL A 673 32.74 0.28 14.54
CA VAL A 673 31.40 0.53 15.09
C VAL A 673 31.42 0.46 16.61
N GLY A 674 31.10 1.57 17.28
CA GLY A 674 30.94 1.67 18.73
C GLY A 674 29.48 1.79 19.16
N ARG A 675 29.23 1.58 20.46
CA ARG A 675 27.92 1.83 21.07
C ARG A 675 28.00 2.67 22.33
N LEU A 676 26.98 3.51 22.54
CA LEU A 676 26.83 4.29 23.77
C LEU A 676 25.38 4.28 24.24
N SER A 677 25.09 3.49 25.27
CA SER A 677 23.77 3.42 25.90
C SER A 677 23.92 3.11 27.39
N ARG A 678 22.80 3.10 28.11
CA ARG A 678 22.78 2.74 29.55
C ARG A 678 23.23 1.30 29.83
N LEU A 679 23.11 0.40 28.85
CA LEU A 679 23.50 -1.01 28.94
C LEU A 679 25.00 -1.24 28.75
N VAL A 680 25.75 -0.21 28.36
CA VAL A 680 27.18 -0.28 28.12
C VAL A 680 27.93 -0.12 29.43
N SER A 681 28.92 -0.98 29.68
CA SER A 681 29.74 -0.88 30.90
C SER A 681 30.47 0.47 30.98
N ALA A 682 30.72 0.98 32.19
CA ALA A 682 31.43 2.25 32.36
C ALA A 682 32.82 2.26 31.71
N SER A 683 33.49 1.10 31.67
CA SER A 683 34.78 0.91 31.01
C SER A 683 34.67 1.06 29.49
N GLU A 684 33.73 0.34 28.86
CA GLU A 684 33.47 0.38 27.42
C GLU A 684 33.01 1.78 26.99
N ALA A 685 32.09 2.40 27.75
CA ALA A 685 31.63 3.76 27.47
C ALA A 685 32.77 4.78 27.51
N LYS A 686 33.71 4.65 28.45
CA LYS A 686 34.91 5.52 28.53
C LYS A 686 35.83 5.32 27.33
N GLN A 687 36.04 4.07 26.91
CA GLN A 687 36.84 3.76 25.72
C GLN A 687 36.21 4.34 24.45
N VAL A 688 34.90 4.18 24.26
CA VAL A 688 34.18 4.72 23.09
C VAL A 688 34.25 6.25 23.06
N LYS A 689 34.05 6.93 24.19
CA LYS A 689 34.17 8.40 24.27
C LYS A 689 35.57 8.89 23.88
N GLN A 690 36.62 8.23 24.38
CA GLN A 690 38.00 8.56 24.02
C GLN A 690 38.30 8.24 22.56
N GLY A 691 37.75 7.14 22.03
CA GLY A 691 37.87 6.75 20.63
C GLY A 691 37.20 7.76 19.70
N LEU A 692 36.03 8.28 20.07
CA LEU A 692 35.32 9.30 19.30
C LEU A 692 36.10 10.62 19.22
N ALA A 693 36.63 11.09 20.36
CA ALA A 693 37.44 12.31 20.42
C ALA A 693 38.76 12.19 19.63
N LYS A 694 39.32 10.98 19.52
CA LYS A 694 40.54 10.70 18.75
C LYS A 694 40.28 10.31 17.28
N GLY A 695 39.01 10.16 16.87
CA GLY A 695 38.64 9.70 15.52
C GLY A 695 38.93 8.22 15.24
N LEU A 696 39.05 7.38 16.28
CA LEU A 696 39.26 5.92 16.16
C LEU A 696 37.95 5.13 15.97
N VAL A 697 36.82 5.74 16.35
CA VAL A 697 35.47 5.17 16.16
C VAL A 697 34.80 5.93 15.02
N ASP A 698 34.44 5.23 13.95
CA ASP A 698 33.87 5.82 12.73
C ASP A 698 32.35 5.92 12.82
N VAL A 699 31.68 4.89 13.35
CA VAL A 699 30.22 4.88 13.54
C VAL A 699 29.91 4.63 15.01
N VAL A 700 29.03 5.45 15.61
CA VAL A 700 28.53 5.21 16.96
C VAL A 700 27.00 5.12 16.97
N VAL A 701 26.49 4.05 17.57
CA VAL A 701 25.05 3.85 17.79
C VAL A 701 24.72 4.07 19.27
N GLY A 702 23.73 4.89 19.58
CA GLY A 702 23.45 5.21 20.97
C GLY A 702 22.14 5.92 21.22
N THR A 703 21.84 6.13 22.50
CA THR A 703 20.64 6.87 22.91
C THR A 703 20.91 8.37 22.97
N HIS A 704 20.03 9.13 23.63
CA HIS A 704 20.26 10.54 23.98
C HIS A 704 21.60 10.80 24.71
N ALA A 705 22.30 9.77 25.20
CA ALA A 705 23.67 9.87 25.68
C ALA A 705 24.64 10.47 24.62
N LEU A 706 24.39 10.25 23.33
CA LEU A 706 25.13 10.86 22.23
C LEU A 706 24.91 12.38 22.12
N LEU A 707 23.84 12.88 22.74
CA LEU A 707 23.51 14.31 22.80
C LEU A 707 23.96 14.93 24.14
N SER A 708 24.78 14.26 24.94
CA SER A 708 25.35 14.86 26.16
C SER A 708 26.36 15.97 25.82
N LYS A 709 26.52 16.97 26.70
CA LYS A 709 27.51 18.05 26.49
C LYS A 709 28.96 17.57 26.61
N ASP A 710 29.16 16.44 27.29
CA ASP A 710 30.48 15.88 27.60
C ASP A 710 31.02 14.96 26.49
N LEU A 711 30.43 14.99 25.30
CA LEU A 711 30.81 14.16 24.16
C LEU A 711 31.38 15.03 23.05
N GLU A 712 32.62 14.75 22.67
CA GLU A 712 33.34 15.42 21.59
C GLU A 712 33.62 14.44 20.44
N PHE A 713 33.38 14.90 19.21
CA PHE A 713 33.68 14.16 17.98
C PHE A 713 34.88 14.83 17.29
N ALA A 714 35.78 14.03 16.71
CA ALA A 714 36.90 14.57 15.94
C ALA A 714 36.44 15.16 14.59
N ARG A 715 35.48 14.52 13.93
CA ARG A 715 35.05 14.85 12.55
C ARG A 715 33.65 14.33 12.23
N LEU A 716 32.64 14.73 13.02
CA LEU A 716 31.24 14.34 12.80
C LEU A 716 30.76 14.83 11.43
N GLY A 717 30.30 13.90 10.58
CA GLY A 717 29.80 14.20 9.23
C GLY A 717 28.31 13.93 9.05
N LEU A 718 27.75 12.93 9.73
CA LEU A 718 26.34 12.54 9.60
C LEU A 718 25.72 12.22 10.96
N VAL A 719 24.51 12.73 11.18
CA VAL A 719 23.62 12.34 12.29
C VAL A 719 22.39 11.66 11.71
N ILE A 720 22.19 10.39 12.06
CA ILE A 720 20.99 9.64 11.74
C ILE A 720 20.09 9.64 12.98
N VAL A 721 18.85 10.10 12.84
CA VAL A 721 17.86 10.15 13.93
C VAL A 721 16.71 9.21 13.59
N ASP A 722 16.50 8.19 14.42
CA ASP A 722 15.39 7.25 14.25
C ASP A 722 14.24 7.59 15.22
N GLU A 723 13.01 7.62 14.72
CA GLU A 723 11.79 7.92 15.49
C GLU A 723 11.87 9.25 16.30
N GLU A 724 12.20 10.36 15.60
CA GLU A 724 12.35 11.72 16.15
C GLU A 724 11.19 12.15 17.08
N GLN A 725 9.97 11.65 16.83
CA GLN A 725 8.78 11.98 17.62
C GLN A 725 8.91 11.64 19.10
N ARG A 726 9.70 10.61 19.47
CA ARG A 726 9.84 10.15 20.86
C ARG A 726 10.84 10.96 21.68
N PHE A 727 11.57 11.91 21.08
CA PHE A 727 12.53 12.74 21.78
C PHE A 727 11.87 13.94 22.49
N GLY A 728 12.34 14.23 23.70
CA GLY A 728 11.93 15.41 24.48
C GLY A 728 12.44 16.73 23.89
N VAL A 729 11.86 17.85 24.36
CA VAL A 729 12.13 19.21 23.84
C VAL A 729 13.62 19.57 23.91
N ALA A 730 14.29 19.28 25.02
CA ALA A 730 15.72 19.60 25.19
C ALA A 730 16.63 18.85 24.19
N HIS A 731 16.30 17.60 23.85
CA HIS A 731 17.04 16.83 22.85
C HIS A 731 16.83 17.40 21.45
N LYS A 732 15.60 17.83 21.14
CA LYS A 732 15.25 18.44 19.85
C LYS A 732 15.97 19.77 19.63
N GLU A 733 16.08 20.61 20.66
CA GLU A 733 16.86 21.86 20.57
C GLU A 733 18.34 21.62 20.28
N LYS A 734 18.94 20.59 20.88
CA LYS A 734 20.34 20.25 20.59
C LYS A 734 20.51 19.69 19.16
N LEU A 735 19.57 18.87 18.69
CA LEU A 735 19.56 18.41 17.29
C LEU A 735 19.43 19.57 16.30
N LYS A 736 18.63 20.60 16.62
CA LYS A 736 18.53 21.81 15.78
C LYS A 736 19.87 22.53 15.62
N GLY A 737 20.66 22.64 16.69
CA GLY A 737 22.00 23.24 16.63
C GLY A 737 22.95 22.49 15.68
N LEU A 738 22.89 21.16 15.67
CA LEU A 738 23.74 20.31 14.81
C LEU A 738 23.37 20.37 13.32
N ARG A 739 22.09 20.64 12.99
CA ARG A 739 21.59 20.72 11.60
C ARG A 739 22.25 21.82 10.77
N ALA A 740 22.86 22.82 11.41
CA ALA A 740 23.53 23.91 10.71
C ALA A 740 24.86 23.49 10.07
N GLU A 741 25.54 22.49 10.65
CA GLU A 741 26.94 22.17 10.31
C GLU A 741 27.13 20.72 9.81
N VAL A 742 26.19 19.82 10.10
CA VAL A 742 26.31 18.38 9.88
C VAL A 742 25.14 17.86 9.05
N ASP A 743 25.37 16.86 8.20
CA ASP A 743 24.31 16.16 7.48
C ASP A 743 23.36 15.47 8.47
N VAL A 744 22.05 15.64 8.32
CA VAL A 744 21.03 15.03 9.17
C VAL A 744 20.06 14.21 8.34
N LEU A 745 19.96 12.92 8.66
CA LEU A 745 19.00 11.98 8.09
C LEU A 745 18.02 11.54 9.16
N THR A 746 16.74 11.88 9.02
CA THR A 746 15.70 11.46 9.97
C THR A 746 14.83 10.35 9.38
N LEU A 747 14.58 9.29 10.14
CA LEU A 747 13.76 8.16 9.76
C LEU A 747 12.49 8.14 10.61
N THR A 748 11.33 7.91 9.99
CA THR A 748 10.07 7.74 10.74
C THR A 748 9.08 6.81 10.04
N ALA A 749 8.28 6.10 10.84
CA ALA A 749 7.19 5.27 10.34
C ALA A 749 5.92 6.07 9.99
N THR A 750 5.61 7.08 10.79
CA THR A 750 4.44 7.93 10.62
C THR A 750 4.90 9.38 10.74
N PRO A 751 4.81 10.19 9.67
CA PRO A 751 5.26 11.57 9.74
C PRO A 751 4.44 12.31 10.78
N ILE A 752 5.13 13.02 11.68
CA ILE A 752 4.46 13.91 12.64
C ILE A 752 3.74 14.98 11.82
N PRO A 753 2.47 15.32 12.13
CA PRO A 753 1.74 16.34 11.37
C PRO A 753 2.55 17.59 11.11
N ARG A 754 3.17 18.17 12.16
CA ARG A 754 4.07 19.33 12.10
C ARG A 754 5.26 19.17 11.14
N THR A 755 5.88 18.00 11.10
CA THR A 755 7.03 17.73 10.24
C THR A 755 6.60 17.55 8.79
N LEU A 756 5.39 17.00 8.56
CA LEU A 756 4.75 17.02 7.26
C LEU A 756 4.47 18.46 6.80
N GLN A 757 4.00 19.34 7.69
CA GLN A 757 3.77 20.76 7.34
C GLN A 757 5.05 21.45 6.85
N MET A 758 6.21 21.20 7.48
CA MET A 758 7.49 21.79 7.07
C MET A 758 8.00 21.22 5.74
N ALA A 759 7.74 19.94 5.49
CA ALA A 759 8.06 19.32 4.21
C ALA A 759 7.19 19.89 3.08
N VAL A 760 5.89 20.04 3.32
CA VAL A 760 4.94 20.64 2.36
C VAL A 760 5.28 22.10 2.06
N GLY A 761 5.80 22.85 3.04
CA GLY A 761 6.30 24.21 2.85
C GLY A 761 7.65 24.31 2.12
N GLY A 762 8.26 23.21 1.68
CA GLY A 762 9.52 23.18 0.93
C GLY A 762 10.78 23.45 1.78
N VAL A 763 10.63 23.64 3.10
CA VAL A 763 11.73 23.97 4.01
C VAL A 763 12.56 22.75 4.38
N ARG A 764 11.95 21.56 4.38
CA ARG A 764 12.61 20.28 4.68
C ARG A 764 12.41 19.31 3.52
N GLN A 765 13.50 18.69 3.04
CA GLN A 765 13.40 17.66 2.00
C GLN A 765 12.72 16.40 2.55
N LEU A 766 11.76 15.86 1.82
CA LEU A 766 10.96 14.70 2.19
C LEU A 766 11.09 13.61 1.12
N SER A 767 11.46 12.41 1.54
CA SER A 767 11.45 11.21 0.71
C SER A 767 10.44 10.21 1.26
N LEU A 768 9.62 9.64 0.38
CA LEU A 768 8.61 8.65 0.74
C LEU A 768 9.05 7.26 0.26
N ILE A 769 8.92 6.27 1.15
CA ILE A 769 9.02 4.84 0.83
C ILE A 769 7.65 4.23 1.06
N THR A 770 6.95 3.96 -0.04
CA THR A 770 5.56 3.45 -0.06
C THR A 770 5.47 2.01 -0.55
N THR A 771 6.48 1.55 -1.27
CA THR A 771 6.53 0.20 -1.83
C THR A 771 7.10 -0.78 -0.80
N PRO A 772 6.35 -1.83 -0.40
CA PRO A 772 6.87 -2.85 0.50
C PRO A 772 7.94 -3.72 -0.17
N PRO A 773 8.84 -4.36 0.61
CA PRO A 773 9.72 -5.41 0.09
C PRO A 773 8.93 -6.63 -0.41
N VAL A 774 9.50 -7.37 -1.37
CA VAL A 774 8.85 -8.45 -2.14
C VAL A 774 8.25 -9.56 -1.27
N ASP A 775 8.89 -9.89 -0.15
CA ASP A 775 8.50 -11.00 0.73
C ASP A 775 7.52 -10.61 1.84
N ARG A 776 7.08 -9.34 1.87
CA ARG A 776 6.21 -8.85 2.94
C ARG A 776 4.73 -9.06 2.61
N GLN A 777 4.07 -9.89 3.40
CA GLN A 777 2.62 -10.04 3.34
C GLN A 777 1.90 -8.97 4.17
N ALA A 778 0.71 -8.57 3.71
CA ALA A 778 -0.16 -7.68 4.46
C ALA A 778 -0.60 -8.33 5.79
N VAL A 779 -0.71 -7.53 6.84
CA VAL A 779 -1.22 -8.00 8.13
C VAL A 779 -2.74 -8.07 8.02
N GLN A 780 -3.32 -9.25 8.25
CA GLN A 780 -4.77 -9.43 8.24
C GLN A 780 -5.36 -8.80 9.51
N THR A 781 -6.13 -7.73 9.33
CA THR A 781 -6.74 -6.98 10.43
C THR A 781 -8.14 -7.50 10.71
N MET A 782 -8.42 -7.85 11.96
CA MET A 782 -9.75 -8.30 12.40
C MET A 782 -10.23 -7.41 13.55
N VAL A 783 -11.46 -6.92 13.46
CA VAL A 783 -12.11 -6.15 14.54
C VAL A 783 -13.28 -6.99 15.07
N LEU A 784 -13.15 -7.50 16.29
CA LEU A 784 -14.12 -8.42 16.90
C LEU A 784 -14.29 -8.13 18.39
N ARG A 785 -15.29 -8.75 19.01
CA ARG A 785 -15.43 -8.76 20.48
C ARG A 785 -14.55 -9.84 21.09
N TRP A 786 -14.33 -9.78 22.41
CA TRP A 786 -13.62 -10.83 23.13
C TRP A 786 -14.30 -12.19 22.91
N ASP A 787 -13.53 -13.18 22.47
CA ASP A 787 -14.02 -14.53 22.19
C ASP A 787 -12.97 -15.57 22.54
N ASN A 788 -13.25 -16.40 23.55
CA ASN A 788 -12.29 -17.36 24.09
C ASN A 788 -11.82 -18.39 23.03
N VAL A 789 -12.72 -18.82 22.14
CA VAL A 789 -12.42 -19.84 21.13
C VAL A 789 -11.51 -19.27 20.06
N THR A 790 -11.88 -18.13 19.48
CA THR A 790 -11.06 -17.45 18.46
C THR A 790 -9.69 -17.06 19.02
N LEU A 791 -9.62 -16.48 20.22
CA LEU A 791 -8.36 -16.05 20.83
C LEU A 791 -7.44 -17.23 21.15
N LYS A 792 -7.99 -18.32 21.71
CA LYS A 792 -7.22 -19.55 21.97
C LYS A 792 -6.67 -20.12 20.67
N GLY A 793 -7.52 -20.27 19.64
CA GLY A 793 -7.11 -20.77 18.33
C GLY A 793 -6.03 -19.90 17.67
N ALA A 794 -6.15 -18.56 17.77
CA ALA A 794 -5.15 -17.63 17.25
C ALA A 794 -3.80 -17.76 17.96
N ILE A 795 -3.80 -17.86 19.30
CA ILE A 795 -2.58 -18.01 20.08
C ILE A 795 -1.94 -19.38 19.81
N THR A 796 -2.70 -20.47 19.94
CA THR A 796 -2.18 -21.83 19.73
C THR A 796 -1.59 -22.01 18.33
N ARG A 797 -2.25 -21.47 17.29
CA ARG A 797 -1.72 -21.50 15.92
C ARG A 797 -0.35 -20.81 15.81
N GLU A 798 -0.18 -19.67 16.47
CA GLU A 798 1.09 -18.97 16.50
C GLU A 798 2.18 -19.79 17.21
N LEU A 799 1.84 -20.41 18.34
CA LEU A 799 2.80 -21.21 19.11
C LEU A 799 3.23 -22.48 18.39
N VAL A 800 2.29 -23.18 17.72
CA VAL A 800 2.57 -24.40 16.95
C VAL A 800 3.55 -24.12 15.81
N ARG A 801 3.46 -22.95 15.16
CA ARG A 801 4.45 -22.53 14.14
C ARG A 801 5.75 -21.94 14.71
N GLY A 802 5.97 -22.05 16.02
CA GLY A 802 7.17 -21.54 16.70
C GLY A 802 7.24 -20.00 16.77
N GLY A 803 6.10 -19.33 16.58
CA GLY A 803 5.96 -17.89 16.66
C GLY A 803 5.62 -17.39 18.06
N GLN A 804 5.45 -16.08 18.18
CA GLN A 804 5.19 -15.38 19.44
C GLN A 804 4.02 -14.40 19.30
N VAL A 805 3.36 -14.08 20.41
CA VAL A 805 2.15 -13.24 20.43
C VAL A 805 2.38 -11.96 21.23
N TYR A 806 1.97 -10.83 20.67
CA TYR A 806 1.78 -9.59 21.43
C TYR A 806 0.35 -9.50 21.95
N MET A 807 0.17 -9.27 23.25
CA MET A 807 -1.12 -8.91 23.82
C MET A 807 -1.03 -7.54 24.48
N VAL A 808 -1.76 -6.56 23.94
CA VAL A 808 -1.62 -5.15 24.31
C VAL A 808 -2.84 -4.65 25.05
N ALA A 809 -2.64 -4.03 26.20
CA ALA A 809 -3.69 -3.40 26.99
C ALA A 809 -3.49 -1.87 27.09
N PRO A 810 -4.58 -1.08 27.20
CA PRO A 810 -4.47 0.37 27.27
C PRO A 810 -3.92 0.84 28.63
N HIS A 811 -4.20 0.12 29.72
CA HIS A 811 -3.77 0.48 31.07
C HIS A 811 -3.07 -0.67 31.80
N VAL A 812 -2.29 -0.33 32.83
CA VAL A 812 -1.57 -1.32 33.66
C VAL A 812 -2.53 -2.18 34.46
N ASP A 813 -3.64 -1.59 34.94
CA ASP A 813 -4.66 -2.29 35.74
C ASP A 813 -5.34 -3.43 34.96
N ASP A 814 -5.38 -3.35 33.63
CA ASP A 814 -5.94 -4.39 32.77
C ASP A 814 -5.04 -5.65 32.73
N LEU A 815 -3.72 -5.50 32.95
CA LEU A 815 -2.75 -6.59 32.74
C LEU A 815 -2.97 -7.75 33.69
N ALA A 816 -3.30 -7.50 34.97
CA ALA A 816 -3.51 -8.58 35.94
C ALA A 816 -4.68 -9.49 35.51
N ARG A 817 -5.81 -8.88 35.13
CA ARG A 817 -7.00 -9.61 34.65
C ARG A 817 -6.72 -10.38 33.36
N LEU A 818 -6.01 -9.75 32.41
CA LEU A 818 -5.65 -10.40 31.15
C LEU A 818 -4.66 -11.55 31.38
N GLN A 819 -3.73 -11.43 32.32
CA GLN A 819 -2.80 -12.49 32.67
C GLN A 819 -3.53 -13.72 33.22
N ASP A 820 -4.49 -13.53 34.11
CA ASP A 820 -5.30 -14.64 34.64
C ASP A 820 -6.16 -15.26 33.54
N SER A 821 -6.75 -14.44 32.66
CA SER A 821 -7.51 -14.92 31.50
C SER A 821 -6.63 -15.76 30.56
N LEU A 822 -5.39 -15.33 30.31
CA LEU A 822 -4.43 -16.07 29.47
C LEU A 822 -4.01 -17.40 30.09
N ARG A 823 -3.81 -17.44 31.42
CA ARG A 823 -3.48 -18.69 32.14
C ARG A 823 -4.59 -19.73 32.04
N GLU A 824 -5.84 -19.28 32.02
CA GLU A 824 -7.01 -20.15 31.83
C GLU A 824 -7.14 -20.59 30.36
N LEU A 825 -6.94 -19.67 29.41
CA LEU A 825 -7.11 -19.92 27.97
C LEU A 825 -6.03 -20.85 27.40
N VAL A 826 -4.76 -20.60 27.74
CA VAL A 826 -3.58 -21.26 27.13
C VAL A 826 -2.54 -21.57 28.24
N PRO A 827 -2.80 -22.56 29.11
CA PRO A 827 -1.96 -22.85 30.28
C PRO A 827 -0.52 -23.27 29.92
N GLU A 828 -0.31 -23.78 28.71
CA GLU A 828 0.99 -24.19 28.18
C GLU A 828 1.88 -23.01 27.76
N ALA A 829 1.33 -21.80 27.59
CA ALA A 829 2.06 -20.65 27.08
C ALA A 829 2.87 -19.94 28.18
N ARG A 830 4.13 -19.60 27.88
CA ARG A 830 4.99 -18.81 28.76
C ARG A 830 4.65 -17.33 28.62
N VAL A 831 3.89 -16.78 29.56
CA VAL A 831 3.45 -15.37 29.54
C VAL A 831 4.43 -14.47 30.29
N GLY A 832 4.89 -13.40 29.64
CA GLY A 832 5.71 -12.33 30.22
C GLY A 832 4.95 -11.02 30.28
N VAL A 833 5.16 -10.22 31.33
CA VAL A 833 4.47 -8.94 31.53
C VAL A 833 5.43 -7.76 31.42
N ALA A 834 5.08 -6.75 30.61
CA ALA A 834 5.91 -5.58 30.34
C ALA A 834 5.11 -4.26 30.39
N HIS A 835 5.42 -3.37 31.34
CA HIS A 835 4.76 -2.06 31.43
C HIS A 835 5.69 -0.95 31.92
N GLY A 836 5.32 0.30 31.65
CA GLY A 836 6.16 1.47 31.97
C GLY A 836 6.30 1.81 33.46
N GLN A 837 5.48 1.23 34.33
CA GLN A 837 5.56 1.41 35.79
C GLN A 837 6.48 0.38 36.48
N MET A 838 7.10 -0.53 35.72
CA MET A 838 8.07 -1.47 36.26
C MET A 838 9.28 -0.72 36.85
N ALA A 839 9.90 -1.30 37.88
CA ALA A 839 11.11 -0.76 38.46
C ALA A 839 12.19 -0.55 37.39
N GLU A 840 13.00 0.50 37.56
CA GLU A 840 14.03 0.87 36.59
C GLU A 840 15.01 -0.30 36.36
N GLY A 841 15.10 -0.79 35.12
CA GLY A 841 15.89 -1.97 34.73
C GLY A 841 15.14 -3.32 34.72
N ALA A 842 13.89 -3.41 35.20
CA ALA A 842 13.12 -4.66 35.20
C ALA A 842 12.44 -4.98 33.86
N LEU A 843 12.15 -3.96 33.05
CA LEU A 843 11.58 -4.13 31.70
C LEU A 843 12.57 -4.84 30.76
N GLU A 844 13.85 -4.50 30.85
CA GLU A 844 14.88 -4.93 29.90
C GLU A 844 15.07 -6.47 29.87
N PRO A 845 15.19 -7.19 31.00
CA PRO A 845 15.27 -8.64 31.01
C PRO A 845 14.06 -9.35 30.39
N VAL A 846 12.85 -8.83 30.62
CA VAL A 846 11.61 -9.40 30.05
C VAL A 846 11.63 -9.25 28.52
N MET A 847 12.04 -8.08 28.03
CA MET A 847 12.12 -7.85 26.59
C MET A 847 13.20 -8.72 25.91
N VAL A 848 14.35 -8.92 26.57
CA VAL A 848 15.41 -9.84 26.08
C VAL A 848 14.90 -11.27 26.07
N ALA A 849 14.23 -11.73 27.13
CA ALA A 849 13.66 -13.06 27.20
C ALA A 849 12.59 -13.29 26.11
N PHE A 850 11.79 -12.27 25.80
CA PHE A 850 10.86 -12.32 24.68
C PHE A 850 11.61 -12.40 23.35
N TYR A 851 12.61 -11.55 23.10
CA TYR A 851 13.40 -11.61 21.87
C TYR A 851 14.10 -12.98 21.65
N GLU A 852 14.60 -13.60 22.71
CA GLU A 852 15.26 -14.91 22.67
C GLU A 852 14.29 -16.10 22.56
N GLY A 853 12.97 -15.86 22.52
CA GLY A 853 11.96 -16.93 22.45
C GLY A 853 11.77 -17.71 23.75
N LYS A 854 12.18 -17.15 24.90
CA LYS A 854 11.93 -17.71 26.24
C LYS A 854 10.53 -17.38 26.77
N ILE A 855 9.87 -16.39 26.18
CA ILE A 855 8.51 -15.96 26.48
C ILE A 855 7.70 -16.09 25.19
N ASP A 856 6.55 -16.75 25.26
CA ASP A 856 5.67 -17.01 24.12
C ASP A 856 4.70 -15.86 23.87
N ILE A 857 4.15 -15.31 24.95
CA ILE A 857 3.17 -14.22 24.92
C ILE A 857 3.71 -13.05 25.73
N LEU A 858 3.90 -11.89 25.08
CA LEU A 858 4.22 -10.65 25.77
C LEU A 858 2.94 -9.86 26.03
N LEU A 859 2.50 -9.87 27.29
CA LEU A 859 1.42 -9.04 27.79
C LEU A 859 1.96 -7.67 28.17
N ALA A 860 1.61 -6.63 27.41
CA ALA A 860 2.21 -5.31 27.55
C ALA A 860 1.23 -4.16 27.43
N THR A 861 1.64 -2.97 27.86
CA THR A 861 0.98 -1.72 27.46
C THR A 861 1.52 -1.20 26.13
N THR A 862 1.19 0.05 25.76
CA THR A 862 1.78 0.77 24.61
C THR A 862 3.30 0.90 24.64
N ILE A 863 4.01 0.39 25.66
CA ILE A 863 5.47 0.40 25.73
C ILE A 863 6.13 -0.32 24.53
N ILE A 864 5.46 -1.31 23.93
CA ILE A 864 5.94 -2.03 22.74
C ILE A 864 5.94 -1.18 21.47
N GLU A 865 5.24 -0.03 21.49
CA GLU A 865 5.27 0.97 20.43
C GLU A 865 6.71 1.50 20.21
N SER A 866 7.58 1.40 21.22
CA SER A 866 8.92 2.02 21.28
C SER A 866 10.09 1.26 20.64
N GLY A 867 9.82 0.36 19.68
CA GLY A 867 10.87 -0.12 18.78
C GLY A 867 11.32 -1.57 18.98
N LEU A 868 10.41 -2.48 19.30
CA LEU A 868 10.72 -3.91 19.22
C LEU A 868 10.48 -4.45 17.81
N ASP A 869 11.56 -4.89 17.17
CA ASP A 869 11.54 -5.81 16.05
C ASP A 869 11.69 -7.22 16.60
N VAL A 870 10.62 -8.02 16.56
CA VAL A 870 10.66 -9.44 16.92
C VAL A 870 10.18 -10.21 15.68
N PRO A 871 11.10 -10.77 14.87
CA PRO A 871 10.74 -11.45 13.62
C PRO A 871 9.78 -12.63 13.80
N ARG A 872 9.80 -13.27 14.97
CA ARG A 872 8.92 -14.38 15.33
C ARG A 872 7.53 -13.94 15.83
N ALA A 873 7.35 -12.66 16.13
CA ALA A 873 6.07 -12.15 16.59
C ALA A 873 5.18 -11.81 15.39
N ASN A 874 4.27 -12.73 15.03
CA ASN A 874 3.40 -12.57 13.86
C ASN A 874 1.91 -12.48 14.22
N THR A 875 1.55 -12.57 15.51
CA THR A 875 0.17 -12.35 15.97
C THR A 875 0.12 -11.23 17.01
N MET A 876 -0.79 -10.28 16.81
CA MET A 876 -1.06 -9.19 17.74
C MET A 876 -2.52 -9.21 18.17
N ILE A 877 -2.75 -9.05 19.47
CA ILE A 877 -4.08 -8.94 20.08
C ILE A 877 -4.10 -7.63 20.87
N VAL A 878 -4.98 -6.70 20.52
CA VAL A 878 -5.15 -5.41 21.20
C VAL A 878 -6.46 -5.41 21.97
N TYR A 879 -6.38 -5.50 23.29
CA TYR A 879 -7.53 -5.39 24.18
C TYR A 879 -8.03 -3.95 24.21
N ARG A 880 -9.36 -3.75 24.14
CA ARG A 880 -9.99 -2.42 24.21
C ARG A 880 -9.44 -1.45 23.16
N ALA A 881 -9.47 -1.88 21.89
CA ALA A 881 -9.01 -1.07 20.76
C ALA A 881 -9.76 0.27 20.61
N ASP A 882 -10.97 0.38 21.18
CA ASP A 882 -11.73 1.62 21.32
C ASP A 882 -10.99 2.73 22.09
N ARG A 883 -10.00 2.39 22.92
CA ARG A 883 -9.25 3.35 23.75
C ARG A 883 -7.95 3.88 23.13
N PHE A 884 -7.54 3.40 21.96
CA PHE A 884 -6.28 3.78 21.33
C PHE A 884 -6.50 4.74 20.16
N GLY A 885 -5.62 5.72 19.98
CA GLY A 885 -5.66 6.58 18.78
C GLY A 885 -5.34 5.80 17.49
N LEU A 886 -5.74 6.34 16.34
CA LEU A 886 -5.59 5.67 15.03
C LEU A 886 -4.11 5.40 14.71
N ALA A 887 -3.24 6.41 14.89
CA ALA A 887 -1.80 6.25 14.75
C ALA A 887 -1.21 5.17 15.68
N GLN A 888 -1.73 5.05 16.91
CA GLN A 888 -1.24 4.05 17.86
C GLN A 888 -1.63 2.64 17.41
N LEU A 889 -2.89 2.43 17.02
CA LEU A 889 -3.37 1.13 16.54
C LEU A 889 -2.58 0.67 15.29
N TYR A 890 -2.32 1.57 14.36
CA TYR A 890 -1.54 1.26 13.17
C TYR A 890 -0.07 0.98 13.49
N GLN A 891 0.56 1.77 14.38
CA GLN A 891 1.94 1.52 14.81
C GLN A 891 2.05 0.19 15.55
N LEU A 892 1.06 -0.18 16.36
CA LEU A 892 0.97 -1.48 17.00
C LEU A 892 0.85 -2.57 15.93
N ARG A 893 -0.11 -2.46 15.00
CA ARG A 893 -0.28 -3.40 13.86
C ARG A 893 1.03 -3.65 13.12
N GLY A 894 1.78 -2.59 12.82
CA GLY A 894 3.06 -2.66 12.13
C GLY A 894 4.21 -3.32 12.91
N ARG A 895 4.00 -3.73 14.18
CA ARG A 895 4.98 -4.51 14.96
C ARG A 895 4.98 -5.99 14.61
N VAL A 896 3.92 -6.50 13.98
CA VAL A 896 3.84 -7.89 13.47
C VAL A 896 3.94 -7.93 11.95
N GLY A 897 4.21 -9.12 11.38
CA GLY A 897 4.32 -9.29 9.92
C GLY A 897 5.65 -8.80 9.36
N ARG A 898 6.73 -9.16 10.05
CA ARG A 898 8.12 -8.88 9.63
C ARG A 898 8.83 -10.08 9.01
N SER A 899 8.20 -11.25 9.06
CA SER A 899 8.65 -12.47 8.40
C SER A 899 7.90 -12.71 7.09
N THR A 900 8.27 -13.75 6.35
CA THR A 900 7.51 -14.27 5.20
C THR A 900 6.17 -14.89 5.59
N ALA A 901 5.94 -15.14 6.89
CA ALA A 901 4.70 -15.73 7.38
C ALA A 901 3.60 -14.67 7.49
N LYS A 902 2.38 -15.03 7.07
CA LYS A 902 1.19 -14.20 7.25
C LYS A 902 1.01 -13.83 8.73
N ALA A 903 0.78 -12.55 8.97
CA ALA A 903 0.57 -12.00 10.30
C ALA A 903 -0.88 -11.57 10.51
N PHE A 904 -1.32 -11.62 11.77
CA PHE A 904 -2.70 -11.37 12.18
C PHE A 904 -2.75 -10.30 13.28
N ALA A 905 -3.69 -9.37 13.16
CA ALA A 905 -3.94 -8.35 14.18
C ALA A 905 -5.42 -8.35 14.60
N TYR A 906 -5.68 -8.76 15.84
CA TYR A 906 -7.01 -8.84 16.45
C TYR A 906 -7.25 -7.60 17.32
N PHE A 907 -8.16 -6.72 16.92
CA PHE A 907 -8.56 -5.53 17.67
C PHE A 907 -9.86 -5.79 18.41
N LEU A 908 -9.78 -5.89 19.75
CA LEU A 908 -10.89 -6.30 20.59
C LEU A 908 -11.74 -5.12 21.05
N LEU A 909 -13.04 -5.20 20.76
CA LEU A 909 -14.07 -4.24 21.13
C LEU A 909 -14.59 -4.47 22.57
N PRO A 910 -15.13 -3.43 23.23
CA PRO A 910 -15.79 -3.56 24.52
C PRO A 910 -17.11 -4.35 24.44
N GLU A 911 -17.55 -4.88 25.59
CA GLU A 911 -18.91 -5.38 25.76
C GLU A 911 -19.88 -4.18 25.86
N GLY A 912 -20.61 -3.88 24.77
CA GLY A 912 -21.62 -2.81 24.72
C GLY A 912 -21.53 -1.86 23.52
N PRO A 913 -22.37 -0.79 23.48
CA PRO A 913 -22.41 0.16 22.38
C PRO A 913 -21.15 1.03 22.34
N MET A 914 -20.67 1.30 21.11
CA MET A 914 -19.48 2.10 20.83
C MET A 914 -19.86 3.52 20.39
N SER A 915 -18.99 4.50 20.63
CA SER A 915 -19.16 5.85 20.08
C SER A 915 -18.97 5.88 18.55
N GLY A 916 -19.66 6.79 17.86
CA GLY A 916 -19.57 6.92 16.40
C GLY A 916 -18.14 7.17 15.89
N ASP A 917 -17.33 7.92 16.63
CA ASP A 917 -15.94 8.23 16.25
C ASP A 917 -15.01 7.02 16.37
N SER A 918 -15.17 6.20 17.41
CA SER A 918 -14.39 4.96 17.59
C SER A 918 -14.74 3.93 16.51
N ALA A 919 -16.02 3.84 16.13
CA ALA A 919 -16.48 2.97 15.04
C ALA A 919 -15.84 3.36 13.71
N LYS A 920 -15.92 4.65 13.34
CA LYS A 920 -15.30 5.19 12.11
C LYS A 920 -13.80 4.95 12.09
N ARG A 921 -13.11 5.17 13.21
CA ARG A 921 -11.65 4.96 13.31
C ARG A 921 -11.25 3.50 13.06
N LEU A 922 -11.99 2.55 13.64
CA LEU A 922 -11.71 1.12 13.47
C LEU A 922 -12.09 0.64 12.05
N GLN A 923 -13.16 1.18 11.47
CA GLN A 923 -13.48 0.95 10.05
C GLN A 923 -12.37 1.46 9.13
N ILE A 924 -11.82 2.65 9.39
CA ILE A 924 -10.65 3.17 8.65
C ILE A 924 -9.46 2.22 8.81
N LEU A 925 -9.17 1.76 10.03
CA LEU A 925 -8.07 0.82 10.28
C LEU A 925 -8.23 -0.49 9.48
N GLN A 926 -9.45 -1.03 9.42
CA GLN A 926 -9.78 -2.24 8.67
C GLN A 926 -9.75 -2.03 7.14
N ARG A 927 -10.07 -0.83 6.65
CA ARG A 927 -9.94 -0.49 5.22
C ARG A 927 -8.49 -0.28 4.79
N LEU A 928 -7.62 0.13 5.71
CA LEU A 928 -6.20 0.35 5.45
C LEU A 928 -5.39 -0.95 5.52
N ASP A 929 -5.91 -2.05 4.99
CA ASP A 929 -5.27 -3.38 5.00
C ASP A 929 -4.11 -3.51 4.00
N GLY A 930 -4.00 -2.58 3.04
CA GLY A 930 -2.85 -2.49 2.12
C GLY A 930 -1.55 -2.01 2.78
N LEU A 931 -0.41 -2.55 2.32
CA LEU A 931 0.93 -2.07 2.66
C LEU A 931 1.16 -0.67 2.04
N GLY A 932 1.74 0.27 2.79
CA GLY A 932 2.00 1.64 2.32
C GLY A 932 0.95 2.67 2.75
N ALA A 933 -0.04 2.24 3.54
CA ALA A 933 -1.10 3.07 4.08
C ALA A 933 -0.64 4.07 5.17
N GLY A 934 0.61 4.04 5.62
CA GLY A 934 1.08 4.88 6.74
C GLY A 934 1.02 6.38 6.47
N PHE A 935 1.17 6.78 5.20
CA PHE A 935 0.99 8.18 4.79
C PHE A 935 -0.50 8.57 4.85
N THR A 936 -1.38 7.77 4.25
CA THR A 936 -2.84 7.94 4.28
C THR A 936 -3.35 7.99 5.72
N LEU A 937 -2.81 7.12 6.58
CA LEU A 937 -3.11 7.10 8.00
C LEU A 937 -2.64 8.37 8.71
N ALA A 938 -1.45 8.87 8.42
CA ALA A 938 -0.96 10.10 9.02
C ALA A 938 -1.83 11.30 8.61
N SER A 939 -2.36 11.32 7.39
CA SER A 939 -3.38 12.28 6.96
C SER A 939 -4.68 12.12 7.74
N TYR A 940 -5.19 10.90 7.94
CA TYR A 940 -6.38 10.66 8.77
C TYR A 940 -6.16 11.00 10.25
N ASP A 941 -4.99 10.70 10.83
CA ASP A 941 -4.66 11.02 12.22
C ASP A 941 -4.46 12.53 12.40
N MET A 942 -3.91 13.22 11.40
CA MET A 942 -3.87 14.68 11.31
C MET A 942 -5.27 15.28 11.29
N ASP A 943 -6.16 14.73 10.45
CA ASP A 943 -7.57 15.11 10.37
C ASP A 943 -8.31 14.90 11.69
N LEU A 944 -7.99 13.84 12.45
CA LEU A 944 -8.66 13.48 13.70
C LEU A 944 -8.14 14.24 14.93
N ARG A 945 -6.85 14.60 14.98
CA ARG A 945 -6.21 15.23 16.15
C ARG A 945 -6.13 16.76 16.08
N GLY A 946 -6.21 17.35 14.89
CA GLY A 946 -6.04 18.79 14.67
C GLY A 946 -4.58 19.26 14.65
N PHE A 947 -4.35 20.47 14.13
CA PHE A 947 -3.02 21.00 13.82
C PHE A 947 -2.35 21.66 15.05
N GLY A 948 -1.14 21.20 15.40
CA GLY A 948 -0.27 21.86 16.39
C GLY A 948 0.51 23.07 15.84
N ASN A 949 1.23 23.81 16.70
CA ASN A 949 2.06 24.96 16.29
C ASN A 949 3.48 24.55 15.84
N LEU A 950 4.04 25.24 14.84
CA LEU A 950 5.22 24.89 14.04
C LEU A 950 6.60 25.26 14.59
N LEU A 951 6.74 26.26 15.47
CA LEU A 951 8.06 26.66 16.04
C LEU A 951 8.15 26.69 17.57
N GLY A 952 7.07 26.40 18.29
CA GLY A 952 7.14 26.05 19.71
C GLY A 952 7.45 27.22 20.65
N LYS A 953 6.44 28.08 20.87
CA LYS A 953 6.26 28.86 22.13
C LYS A 953 4.78 29.03 22.51
N GLN A 954 3.86 29.02 21.53
CA GLN A 954 2.42 29.04 21.77
C GLN A 954 1.78 27.70 21.41
N GLN A 955 0.94 27.15 22.28
CA GLN A 955 0.15 25.96 21.96
C GLN A 955 -1.16 26.40 21.26
N SER A 956 -1.35 25.98 20.01
CA SER A 956 -2.66 25.74 19.33
C SER A 956 -3.46 26.84 18.58
N GLY A 957 -2.95 28.06 18.30
CA GLY A 957 -3.81 29.14 17.73
C GLY A 957 -4.05 29.13 16.20
N ASN A 958 -3.01 29.41 15.41
CA ASN A 958 -3.20 30.07 14.10
C ASN A 958 -3.73 29.19 12.96
N VAL A 959 -3.49 27.88 12.97
CA VAL A 959 -3.97 26.98 11.88
C VAL A 959 -5.47 26.77 11.96
N ARG A 960 -6.05 26.82 13.17
CA ARG A 960 -7.50 26.73 13.39
C ARG A 960 -8.24 27.91 12.77
N ASP A 961 -7.62 29.09 12.73
CA ASP A 961 -8.31 30.32 12.33
C ASP A 961 -8.49 30.47 10.81
N ILE A 962 -7.63 29.82 10.01
CA ILE A 962 -7.61 29.96 8.55
C ILE A 962 -7.62 28.63 7.76
N GLY A 963 -7.51 27.48 8.43
CA GLY A 963 -7.43 26.17 7.77
C GLY A 963 -6.02 25.80 7.31
N PHE A 964 -5.73 24.49 7.24
CA PHE A 964 -4.38 23.99 7.04
C PHE A 964 -3.82 24.19 5.63
N GLU A 965 -4.58 23.86 4.59
CA GLU A 965 -4.09 23.98 3.21
C GLU A 965 -3.73 25.44 2.89
N LEU A 966 -4.59 26.39 3.25
CA LEU A 966 -4.31 27.82 3.09
C LEU A 966 -3.10 28.26 3.94
N TYR A 967 -2.99 27.77 5.18
CA TYR A 967 -1.83 28.04 6.02
C TYR A 967 -0.52 27.53 5.39
N ALA A 968 -0.51 26.32 4.83
CA ALA A 968 0.65 25.74 4.16
C ALA A 968 1.03 26.51 2.89
N LYS A 969 0.04 26.90 2.07
CA LYS A 969 0.22 27.77 0.90
C LYS A 969 0.87 29.11 1.29
N MET A 970 0.33 29.78 2.31
CA MET A 970 0.87 31.05 2.82
C MET A 970 2.29 30.92 3.39
N LEU A 971 2.63 29.78 4.01
CA LEU A 971 3.99 29.51 4.48
C LEU A 971 4.98 29.37 3.32
N LYS A 972 4.61 28.60 2.27
CA LYS A 972 5.43 28.45 1.04
C LYS A 972 5.69 29.81 0.39
N GLU A 973 4.63 30.62 0.22
CA GLU A 973 4.74 31.99 -0.31
C GLU A 973 5.66 32.89 0.54
N ALA A 974 5.56 32.81 1.88
CA ALA A 974 6.39 33.59 2.78
C ALA A 974 7.88 33.20 2.67
N VAL A 975 8.17 31.91 2.53
CA VAL A 975 9.53 31.39 2.32
C VAL A 975 10.08 31.85 0.96
N ASP A 976 9.33 31.65 -0.14
CA ASP A 976 9.75 32.04 -1.49
C ASP A 976 10.02 33.55 -1.60
N THR A 977 9.10 34.36 -1.07
CA THR A 977 9.23 35.83 -1.06
C THR A 977 10.51 36.26 -0.34
N ARG A 978 10.81 35.62 0.79
CA ARG A 978 11.95 35.99 1.62
C ARG A 978 13.27 35.47 1.05
N GLN A 979 13.28 34.30 0.41
CA GLN A 979 14.43 33.77 -0.32
C GLN A 979 14.79 34.65 -1.53
N ARG A 980 13.80 35.09 -2.33
CA ARG A 980 14.02 36.05 -3.43
C ARG A 980 14.63 37.36 -2.93
N ARG A 981 14.07 37.93 -1.84
CA ARG A 981 14.59 39.16 -1.20
C ARG A 981 16.05 39.01 -0.73
N GLN A 982 16.48 37.83 -0.28
CA GLN A 982 17.88 37.57 0.09
C GLN A 982 18.79 37.47 -1.14
N ASN A 983 18.37 36.72 -2.17
CA ASN A 983 19.14 36.53 -3.40
C ASN A 983 19.35 37.84 -4.19
N GLU A 984 18.37 38.75 -4.17
CA GLU A 984 18.45 40.04 -4.85
C GLU A 984 19.27 41.07 -4.06
N LYS A 985 19.20 41.04 -2.72
CA LYS A 985 20.10 41.83 -1.87
C LYS A 985 21.57 41.45 -2.07
N ALA A 986 21.85 40.17 -2.29
CA ALA A 986 23.20 39.69 -2.64
C ALA A 986 23.70 40.20 -4.00
N LYS A 987 22.79 40.60 -4.91
CA LYS A 987 23.10 41.13 -6.25
C LYS A 987 23.15 42.67 -6.34
N GLY A 988 23.01 43.39 -5.23
CA GLY A 988 23.21 44.86 -5.17
C GLY A 988 22.11 45.73 -5.80
N GLY A 989 20.93 45.19 -6.08
CA GLY A 989 19.79 45.94 -6.64
C GLY A 989 18.99 46.74 -5.60
N ARG A 990 18.50 47.93 -5.98
CA ARG A 990 17.52 48.73 -5.21
C ARG A 990 16.12 48.17 -5.48
N VAL A 991 15.36 47.89 -4.42
CA VAL A 991 14.05 47.24 -4.50
C VAL A 991 12.91 48.27 -4.58
N GLU A 992 12.20 48.29 -5.71
CA GLU A 992 10.75 48.58 -5.76
C GLU A 992 10.07 47.32 -6.31
N VAL A 993 9.82 46.34 -5.44
CA VAL A 993 8.92 45.23 -5.76
C VAL A 993 7.71 45.42 -4.86
N GLY A 994 6.62 45.91 -5.45
CA GLY A 994 5.34 46.03 -4.74
C GLY A 994 4.82 44.64 -4.36
N ASP A 995 4.11 44.54 -3.24
CA ASP A 995 3.45 43.32 -2.73
C ASP A 995 2.44 42.66 -3.70
N ALA A 996 2.38 43.08 -4.97
CA ALA A 996 1.36 42.75 -5.96
C ALA A 996 1.71 41.58 -6.89
N GLU A 997 2.95 41.10 -6.96
CA GLU A 997 3.39 40.22 -8.06
C GLU A 997 3.22 38.69 -7.86
N LEU A 998 2.55 38.23 -6.82
CA LEU A 998 2.45 36.78 -6.52
C LEU A 998 1.05 36.28 -6.17
N ARG A 999 -0.01 37.08 -6.39
CA ARG A 999 -1.36 36.53 -6.43
C ARG A 999 -1.56 35.91 -7.81
N ALA A 1000 -1.89 34.62 -7.87
CA ALA A 1000 -2.64 34.12 -9.02
C ALA A 1000 -3.98 34.86 -8.97
N SER A 1001 -4.11 35.96 -9.73
CA SER A 1001 -5.39 36.64 -9.83
C SER A 1001 -6.40 35.69 -10.45
N SER A 1002 -7.60 35.69 -9.88
CA SER A 1002 -8.73 34.98 -10.47
C SER A 1002 -9.06 35.63 -11.81
N VAL A 1003 -8.51 35.07 -12.89
CA VAL A 1003 -8.83 35.51 -14.25
C VAL A 1003 -10.32 35.25 -14.49
N SER A 1004 -11.09 36.32 -14.72
CA SER A 1004 -12.50 36.21 -15.05
C SER A 1004 -12.66 36.03 -16.55
N LEU A 1005 -13.11 34.85 -16.98
CA LEU A 1005 -13.41 34.53 -18.38
C LEU A 1005 -14.93 34.53 -18.61
N LYS A 1006 -15.44 35.45 -19.43
CA LYS A 1006 -16.83 35.46 -19.89
C LYS A 1006 -16.87 35.18 -21.38
N LEU A 1007 -17.00 33.90 -21.73
CA LEU A 1007 -16.87 33.43 -23.12
C LEU A 1007 -18.23 33.22 -23.82
N GLY A 1008 -19.32 33.10 -23.07
CA GLY A 1008 -20.64 32.83 -23.64
C GLY A 1008 -20.82 31.40 -24.18
N ILE A 1009 -20.03 30.44 -23.70
CA ILE A 1009 -20.11 29.01 -24.05
C ILE A 1009 -20.33 28.17 -22.80
N SER A 1010 -21.04 27.05 -22.93
CA SER A 1010 -21.24 26.10 -21.83
C SER A 1010 -19.98 25.22 -21.68
N TYR A 1011 -19.46 25.15 -20.46
CA TYR A 1011 -18.36 24.27 -20.10
C TYR A 1011 -18.63 23.66 -18.71
N LEU A 1012 -18.78 22.34 -18.68
CA LEU A 1012 -19.05 21.57 -17.47
C LEU A 1012 -18.76 20.09 -17.73
N ILE A 1013 -18.69 19.29 -16.68
CA ILE A 1013 -18.67 17.83 -16.68
C ILE A 1013 -20.12 17.35 -16.56
N PRO A 1014 -20.73 16.84 -17.64
CA PRO A 1014 -22.13 16.45 -17.62
C PRO A 1014 -22.37 15.28 -16.69
N ASP A 1015 -23.55 15.24 -16.08
CA ASP A 1015 -23.98 14.14 -15.21
C ASP A 1015 -23.99 12.78 -15.93
N ALA A 1016 -24.30 12.80 -17.23
CA ALA A 1016 -24.25 11.60 -18.08
C ALA A 1016 -22.83 11.09 -18.35
N TYR A 1017 -21.80 11.93 -18.16
CA TYR A 1017 -20.39 11.56 -18.35
C TYR A 1017 -19.75 11.12 -17.02
N VAL A 1018 -19.99 11.91 -15.96
CA VAL A 1018 -19.60 11.55 -14.59
C VAL A 1018 -20.81 11.79 -13.67
N SER A 1019 -21.49 10.71 -13.30
CA SER A 1019 -22.70 10.73 -12.49
C SER A 1019 -22.43 11.04 -11.02
N ASP A 1020 -21.33 10.50 -10.47
CA ASP A 1020 -20.94 10.78 -9.08
C ASP A 1020 -20.47 12.23 -8.92
N VAL A 1021 -21.16 12.96 -8.04
CA VAL A 1021 -20.85 14.34 -7.68
C VAL A 1021 -19.49 14.45 -7.02
N ALA A 1022 -19.08 13.48 -6.19
CA ALA A 1022 -17.79 13.52 -5.49
C ALA A 1022 -16.62 13.38 -6.47
N THR A 1023 -16.68 12.42 -7.39
CA THR A 1023 -15.72 12.20 -8.48
C THR A 1023 -15.66 13.41 -9.38
N ARG A 1024 -16.81 13.95 -9.82
CA ARG A 1024 -16.86 15.17 -10.63
C ARG A 1024 -16.21 16.36 -9.93
N LEU A 1025 -16.45 16.54 -8.63
CA LEU A 1025 -15.79 17.58 -7.83
C LEU A 1025 -14.28 17.37 -7.72
N GLN A 1026 -13.81 16.13 -7.57
CA GLN A 1026 -12.39 15.81 -7.60
C GLN A 1026 -11.75 16.13 -8.95
N LEU A 1027 -12.43 15.80 -10.06
CA LEU A 1027 -11.96 16.14 -11.41
C LEU A 1027 -11.87 17.67 -11.59
N TYR A 1028 -12.89 18.42 -11.18
CA TYR A 1028 -12.84 19.89 -11.23
C TYR A 1028 -11.71 20.49 -10.38
N ARG A 1029 -11.49 19.98 -9.15
CA ARG A 1029 -10.36 20.43 -8.31
C ARG A 1029 -9.02 20.14 -8.96
N ARG A 1030 -8.84 18.95 -9.55
CA ARG A 1030 -7.62 18.61 -10.30
C ARG A 1030 -7.43 19.53 -11.49
N LEU A 1031 -8.48 19.77 -12.28
CA LEU A 1031 -8.44 20.71 -13.41
C LEU A 1031 -8.01 22.10 -13.00
N ALA A 1032 -8.49 22.60 -11.85
CA ALA A 1032 -8.17 23.95 -11.38
C ALA A 1032 -6.69 24.15 -11.01
N ILE A 1033 -5.93 23.08 -10.73
CA ILE A 1033 -4.50 23.12 -10.37
C ILE A 1033 -3.56 22.73 -11.52
N LEU A 1034 -4.09 22.40 -12.70
CA LEU A 1034 -3.26 22.10 -13.87
C LEU A 1034 -2.77 23.40 -14.49
N HIS A 1035 -1.45 23.62 -14.47
CA HIS A 1035 -0.83 24.82 -15.03
C HIS A 1035 -0.05 24.57 -16.33
N GLU A 1036 0.45 23.35 -16.53
CA GLU A 1036 1.27 22.97 -17.68
C GLU A 1036 0.43 22.37 -18.82
N PRO A 1037 0.68 22.73 -20.09
CA PRO A 1037 -0.03 22.16 -21.23
C PRO A 1037 0.06 20.63 -21.32
N GLU A 1038 1.25 20.08 -21.05
CA GLU A 1038 1.51 18.63 -21.06
C GLU A 1038 0.66 17.90 -20.01
N ALA A 1039 0.51 18.49 -18.82
CA ALA A 1039 -0.33 17.95 -17.76
C ALA A 1039 -1.83 17.96 -18.12
N VAL A 1040 -2.29 18.94 -18.91
CA VAL A 1040 -3.66 18.98 -19.43
C VAL A 1040 -3.89 17.88 -20.46
N ASP A 1041 -2.93 17.64 -21.35
CA ASP A 1041 -3.01 16.54 -22.33
C ASP A 1041 -2.98 15.17 -21.65
N GLU A 1042 -2.16 14.98 -20.62
CA GLU A 1042 -2.18 13.74 -19.83
C GLU A 1042 -3.49 13.53 -19.09
N PHE A 1043 -4.07 14.59 -18.53
CA PHE A 1043 -5.37 14.54 -17.88
C PHE A 1043 -6.49 14.22 -18.89
N LYS A 1044 -6.38 14.73 -20.12
CA LYS A 1044 -7.27 14.39 -21.23
C LYS A 1044 -7.22 12.89 -21.55
N VAL A 1045 -6.02 12.31 -21.65
CA VAL A 1045 -5.86 10.86 -21.86
C VAL A 1045 -6.47 10.07 -20.70
N GLU A 1046 -6.27 10.51 -19.45
CA GLU A 1046 -6.86 9.88 -18.28
C GLU A 1046 -8.40 9.93 -18.28
N LEU A 1047 -8.99 11.08 -18.64
CA LEU A 1047 -10.46 11.19 -18.73
C LEU A 1047 -11.04 10.21 -19.75
N VAL A 1048 -10.36 10.06 -20.89
CA VAL A 1048 -10.78 9.11 -21.93
C VAL A 1048 -10.63 7.66 -21.46
N ASP A 1049 -9.51 7.33 -20.82
CA ASP A 1049 -9.26 5.98 -20.28
C ASP A 1049 -10.28 5.58 -19.19
N ARG A 1050 -10.76 6.54 -18.39
CA ARG A 1050 -11.64 6.27 -17.24
C ARG A 1050 -13.14 6.40 -17.53
N PHE A 1051 -13.52 7.30 -18.44
CA PHE A 1051 -14.92 7.67 -18.66
C PHE A 1051 -15.33 7.63 -20.14
N GLY A 1052 -14.40 7.30 -21.05
CA GLY A 1052 -14.69 7.14 -22.47
C GLY A 1052 -14.65 8.45 -23.26
N ALA A 1053 -15.39 8.52 -24.37
CA ALA A 1053 -15.37 9.68 -25.26
C ALA A 1053 -15.88 10.96 -24.54
N MET A 1054 -15.08 12.03 -24.60
CA MET A 1054 -15.42 13.28 -23.90
C MET A 1054 -16.54 14.05 -24.61
N PRO A 1055 -17.54 14.56 -23.86
CA PRO A 1055 -18.53 15.51 -24.36
C PRO A 1055 -17.90 16.86 -24.77
N LYS A 1056 -18.59 17.60 -25.65
CA LYS A 1056 -18.16 18.92 -26.13
C LYS A 1056 -17.99 19.92 -24.99
N GLU A 1057 -18.81 19.82 -23.94
CA GLU A 1057 -18.76 20.65 -22.74
C GLU A 1057 -17.47 20.41 -21.93
N VAL A 1058 -16.97 19.16 -21.92
CA VAL A 1058 -15.71 18.78 -21.24
C VAL A 1058 -14.50 19.23 -22.05
N GLU A 1059 -14.55 19.08 -23.38
CA GLU A 1059 -13.53 19.64 -24.27
C GLU A 1059 -13.43 21.17 -24.13
N ALA A 1060 -14.59 21.84 -24.04
CA ALA A 1060 -14.66 23.27 -23.80
C ALA A 1060 -14.04 23.64 -22.45
N LEU A 1061 -14.34 22.89 -21.38
CA LEU A 1061 -13.77 23.09 -20.04
C LEU A 1061 -12.24 23.02 -20.05
N LEU A 1062 -11.66 22.00 -20.70
CA LEU A 1062 -10.20 21.87 -20.87
C LEU A 1062 -9.61 23.08 -21.61
N GLY A 1063 -10.28 23.52 -22.68
CA GLY A 1063 -9.89 24.73 -23.42
C GLY A 1063 -9.93 25.99 -22.56
N VAL A 1064 -10.96 26.15 -21.71
CA VAL A 1064 -11.11 27.29 -20.78
C VAL A 1064 -9.97 27.32 -19.77
N VAL A 1065 -9.60 26.17 -19.18
CA VAL A 1065 -8.46 26.06 -18.25
C VAL A 1065 -7.16 26.47 -18.95
N GLY A 1066 -6.92 25.99 -20.19
CA GLY A 1066 -5.76 26.39 -20.99
C GLY A 1066 -5.70 27.90 -21.26
N LEU A 1067 -6.84 28.52 -21.60
CA LEU A 1067 -6.92 29.98 -21.79
C LEU A 1067 -6.71 30.74 -20.48
N LYS A 1068 -7.24 30.25 -19.35
CA LYS A 1068 -7.05 30.83 -18.02
C LYS A 1068 -5.56 30.88 -17.66
N ASN A 1069 -4.84 29.77 -17.86
CA ASN A 1069 -3.40 29.69 -17.56
C ASN A 1069 -2.58 30.66 -18.41
N ARG A 1070 -2.87 30.74 -19.71
CA ARG A 1070 -2.22 31.70 -20.62
C ARG A 1070 -2.50 33.15 -20.26
N ALA A 1071 -3.76 33.46 -19.92
CA ALA A 1071 -4.16 34.80 -19.50
C ALA A 1071 -3.47 35.21 -18.18
N ALA A 1072 -3.38 34.31 -17.21
CA ALA A 1072 -2.67 34.55 -15.95
C ALA A 1072 -1.17 34.83 -16.20
N ALA A 1073 -0.51 34.08 -17.09
CA ALA A 1073 0.89 34.31 -17.45
C ALA A 1073 1.14 35.72 -18.05
N LEU A 1074 0.12 36.31 -18.70
CA LEU A 1074 0.16 37.64 -19.32
C LEU A 1074 -0.32 38.79 -18.41
N ASN A 1075 -0.60 38.53 -17.13
CA ASN A 1075 -1.14 39.52 -16.18
C ASN A 1075 -2.54 40.07 -16.58
N ILE A 1076 -3.37 39.23 -17.20
CA ILE A 1076 -4.74 39.56 -17.61
C ILE A 1076 -5.70 39.22 -16.47
N ALA A 1077 -6.49 40.18 -16.01
CA ALA A 1077 -7.50 39.99 -14.96
C ALA A 1077 -8.87 39.56 -15.52
N LYS A 1078 -9.20 39.97 -16.75
CA LYS A 1078 -10.52 39.72 -17.33
C LYS A 1078 -10.46 39.56 -18.85
N VAL A 1079 -11.23 38.60 -19.38
CA VAL A 1079 -11.57 38.48 -20.81
C VAL A 1079 -13.10 38.39 -20.94
N ASP A 1080 -13.71 39.30 -21.70
CA ASP A 1080 -15.16 39.38 -21.92
C ASP A 1080 -15.47 39.32 -23.41
N VAL A 1081 -16.16 38.26 -23.85
CA VAL A 1081 -16.58 38.06 -25.24
C VAL A 1081 -18.01 38.57 -25.39
N GLY A 1082 -18.18 39.66 -26.11
CA GLY A 1082 -19.49 40.22 -26.45
C GLY A 1082 -19.83 40.07 -27.93
N GLU A 1083 -21.04 40.48 -28.32
CA GLU A 1083 -21.51 40.41 -29.71
C GLU A 1083 -20.67 41.24 -30.69
N LYS A 1084 -20.01 42.31 -30.21
CA LYS A 1084 -19.27 43.27 -31.04
C LYS A 1084 -17.75 43.11 -30.98
N GLY A 1085 -17.22 42.22 -30.13
CA GLY A 1085 -15.78 42.09 -29.92
C GLY A 1085 -15.40 41.46 -28.58
N VAL A 1086 -14.09 41.41 -28.32
CA VAL A 1086 -13.51 40.86 -27.09
C VAL A 1086 -12.83 41.97 -26.28
N VAL A 1087 -13.16 42.07 -25.00
CA VAL A 1087 -12.56 43.02 -24.06
C VAL A 1087 -11.56 42.30 -23.17
N VAL A 1088 -10.33 42.80 -23.10
CA VAL A 1088 -9.26 42.28 -22.23
C VAL A 1088 -8.85 43.36 -21.23
N GLY A 1089 -8.92 43.03 -19.94
CA GLY A 1089 -8.51 43.91 -18.84
C GLY A 1089 -7.30 43.35 -18.10
N PHE A 1090 -6.35 44.20 -17.72
CA PHE A 1090 -5.12 43.81 -17.05
C PHE A 1090 -5.18 44.01 -15.53
N GLU A 1091 -4.49 43.14 -14.80
CA GLU A 1091 -4.35 43.29 -13.35
C GLU A 1091 -3.50 44.54 -13.03
N GLY A 1092 -3.97 45.35 -12.07
CA GLY A 1092 -3.35 46.64 -11.76
C GLY A 1092 -3.41 47.67 -12.91
N GLY A 1093 -4.12 47.37 -14.00
CA GLY A 1093 -4.27 48.23 -15.17
C GLY A 1093 -3.01 48.38 -16.02
N ARG A 1094 -2.03 47.47 -15.90
CA ARG A 1094 -0.74 47.54 -16.61
C ARG A 1094 -0.42 46.22 -17.32
N PHE A 1095 0.05 46.32 -18.55
CA PHE A 1095 0.63 45.20 -19.29
C PHE A 1095 2.13 45.09 -19.01
N LYS A 1096 2.69 43.87 -18.98
CA LYS A 1096 4.11 43.61 -18.64
C LYS A 1096 5.11 44.40 -19.50
N ASN A 1097 4.82 44.56 -20.79
CA ASN A 1097 5.67 45.28 -21.74
C ASN A 1097 4.90 46.39 -22.47
N PRO A 1098 4.82 47.61 -21.89
CA PRO A 1098 4.05 48.72 -22.48
C PRO A 1098 4.49 49.10 -23.90
N GLU A 1099 5.78 49.01 -24.22
CA GLU A 1099 6.32 49.33 -25.56
C GLU A 1099 5.88 48.30 -26.60
N GLY A 1100 5.97 47.01 -26.27
CA GLY A 1100 5.50 45.91 -27.11
C GLY A 1100 4.00 45.98 -27.39
N LEU A 1101 3.20 46.38 -26.38
CA LEU A 1101 1.77 46.59 -26.54
C LEU A 1101 1.45 47.74 -27.51
N VAL A 1102 2.17 48.86 -27.44
CA VAL A 1102 1.99 49.98 -28.38
C VAL A 1102 2.32 49.54 -29.81
N GLY A 1103 3.40 48.77 -30.00
CA GLY A 1103 3.75 48.18 -31.29
C GLY A 1103 2.66 47.25 -31.83
N LEU A 1104 2.06 46.42 -30.98
CA LEU A 1104 0.95 45.53 -31.35
C LEU A 1104 -0.30 46.32 -31.77
N VAL A 1105 -0.68 47.34 -31.01
CA VAL A 1105 -1.85 48.19 -31.32
C VAL A 1105 -1.65 48.96 -32.63
N GLN A 1106 -0.43 49.43 -32.91
CA GLN A 1106 -0.11 50.06 -34.20
C GLN A 1106 -0.16 49.05 -35.36
N LYS A 1107 0.36 47.83 -35.16
CA LYS A 1107 0.32 46.75 -36.17
C LYS A 1107 -1.11 46.28 -36.47
N LEU A 1108 -2.00 46.32 -35.47
CA LEU A 1108 -3.40 45.93 -35.55
C LEU A 1108 -4.36 47.13 -35.58
N ALA A 1109 -3.92 48.26 -36.16
CA ALA A 1109 -4.70 49.49 -36.23
C ALA A 1109 -6.07 49.24 -36.89
N GLY A 1110 -7.14 49.71 -36.25
CA GLY A 1110 -8.53 49.50 -36.68
C GLY A 1110 -9.15 48.17 -36.22
N VAL A 1111 -8.34 47.23 -35.71
CA VAL A 1111 -8.80 45.94 -35.15
C VAL A 1111 -8.77 45.96 -33.63
N VAL A 1112 -7.78 46.64 -33.03
CA VAL A 1112 -7.63 46.77 -31.57
C VAL A 1112 -7.71 48.25 -31.17
N SER A 1113 -8.45 48.55 -30.11
CA SER A 1113 -8.52 49.90 -29.52
C SER A 1113 -8.33 49.87 -28.01
N ILE A 1114 -7.70 50.90 -27.46
CA ILE A 1114 -7.51 51.08 -26.01
C ILE A 1114 -8.66 51.92 -25.45
N ARG A 1115 -9.27 51.45 -24.35
CA ARG A 1115 -10.30 52.17 -23.60
C ARG A 1115 -9.80 52.50 -22.19
N PRO A 1116 -9.98 53.74 -21.69
CA PRO A 1116 -9.75 54.04 -20.28
C PRO A 1116 -10.81 53.39 -19.39
N ALA A 1117 -10.39 52.66 -18.34
CA ALA A 1117 -11.28 52.01 -17.38
C ALA A 1117 -10.81 52.27 -15.94
N GLY A 1118 -11.45 53.22 -15.25
CA GLY A 1118 -11.13 53.55 -13.85
C GLY A 1118 -9.65 53.95 -13.66
N ARG A 1119 -8.90 53.19 -12.86
CA ARG A 1119 -7.45 53.39 -12.61
C ARG A 1119 -6.53 52.66 -13.64
N GLY A 1120 -7.06 52.11 -14.74
CA GLY A 1120 -6.29 51.30 -15.71
C GLY A 1120 -6.73 51.41 -17.17
N GLN A 1121 -6.18 50.53 -18.03
CA GLN A 1121 -6.47 50.43 -19.46
C GLN A 1121 -7.11 49.07 -19.79
N GLU A 1122 -8.15 49.08 -20.65
CA GLU A 1122 -8.74 47.88 -21.28
C GLU A 1122 -8.46 47.90 -22.78
N LEU A 1123 -8.27 46.71 -23.36
CA LEU A 1123 -8.16 46.52 -24.81
C LEU A 1123 -9.43 45.94 -25.37
N ILE A 1124 -9.84 46.41 -26.54
CA ILE A 1124 -11.02 45.91 -27.25
C ILE A 1124 -10.57 45.43 -28.62
N TRP A 1125 -10.71 44.14 -28.89
CA TRP A 1125 -10.62 43.56 -30.23
C TRP A 1125 -11.99 43.62 -30.90
N HIS A 1126 -12.12 44.37 -32.00
CA HIS A 1126 -13.34 44.45 -32.81
C HIS A 1126 -13.50 43.24 -33.76
N ARG A 1127 -13.02 42.06 -33.34
CA ARG A 1127 -13.14 40.80 -34.08
C ARG A 1127 -14.32 39.99 -33.55
N HIS A 1128 -15.13 39.48 -34.46
CA HIS A 1128 -16.24 38.60 -34.13
C HIS A 1128 -15.75 37.15 -33.99
N VAL A 1129 -15.87 36.57 -32.80
CA VAL A 1129 -15.32 35.23 -32.46
C VAL A 1129 -16.39 34.13 -32.29
N GLN A 1130 -17.65 34.39 -32.69
CA GLN A 1130 -18.79 33.50 -32.41
C GLN A 1130 -18.71 32.07 -33.01
N LYS A 1131 -17.97 31.82 -34.09
CA LYS A 1131 -17.93 30.47 -34.70
C LYS A 1131 -17.08 29.47 -33.90
N ASP A 1132 -16.04 29.94 -33.23
CA ASP A 1132 -15.12 29.14 -32.42
C ASP A 1132 -14.47 30.08 -31.39
N VAL A 1133 -15.17 30.29 -30.28
CA VAL A 1133 -14.81 31.29 -29.26
C VAL A 1133 -13.45 30.98 -28.63
N LEU A 1134 -13.18 29.70 -28.33
CA LEU A 1134 -11.94 29.27 -27.71
C LEU A 1134 -10.74 29.54 -28.61
N ARG A 1135 -10.83 29.17 -29.89
CA ARG A 1135 -9.77 29.45 -30.87
C ARG A 1135 -9.60 30.95 -31.09
N GLY A 1136 -10.72 31.68 -31.17
CA GLY A 1136 -10.72 33.13 -31.33
C GLY A 1136 -10.00 33.87 -30.21
N VAL A 1137 -10.31 33.55 -28.96
CA VAL A 1137 -9.63 34.10 -27.78
C VAL A 1137 -8.18 33.60 -27.71
N GLY A 1138 -7.92 32.34 -28.07
CA GLY A 1138 -6.57 31.79 -28.13
C GLY A 1138 -5.64 32.54 -29.09
N VAL A 1139 -6.14 33.02 -30.24
CA VAL A 1139 -5.40 33.87 -31.17
C VAL A 1139 -5.09 35.23 -30.56
N ILE A 1140 -6.05 35.84 -29.86
CA ILE A 1140 -5.85 37.13 -29.17
C ILE A 1140 -4.76 37.00 -28.10
N LEU A 1141 -4.77 35.91 -27.32
CA LEU A 1141 -3.71 35.65 -26.34
C LEU A 1141 -2.36 35.42 -27.02
N SER A 1142 -2.28 34.75 -28.17
CA SER A 1142 -1.02 34.59 -28.92
C SER A 1142 -0.49 35.91 -29.48
N GLU A 1143 -1.37 36.80 -29.93
CA GLU A 1143 -0.99 38.16 -30.35
C GLU A 1143 -0.40 38.94 -29.15
N LEU A 1144 -1.00 38.82 -27.95
CA LEU A 1144 -0.48 39.42 -26.73
C LEU A 1144 0.82 38.77 -26.22
N GLU A 1145 0.97 37.45 -26.33
CA GLU A 1145 2.22 36.74 -26.01
C GLU A 1145 3.38 37.20 -26.88
N SER A 1146 3.14 37.49 -28.16
CA SER A 1146 4.18 38.02 -29.05
C SER A 1146 4.61 39.44 -28.71
N ALA A 1147 3.82 40.16 -27.91
CA ALA A 1147 4.05 41.55 -27.52
C ALA A 1147 4.52 41.70 -26.06
N ALA A 1148 4.35 40.66 -25.24
CA ALA A 1148 4.90 40.57 -23.88
C ALA A 1148 6.40 40.32 -23.96
#